data_AF-A0A814D9J6-F1
#
_entry.id   AF-A0A814D9J6-F1
#
_cell.length_a   1.000
_cell.length_b   1.000
_cell.length_c   1.000
_cell.angle_alpha   90.00
_cell.angle_beta   90.00
_cell.angle_gamma   90.00
#
_symmetry.space_group_name_H-M   'P 1'
#
loop_
_entity.id
_entity.type
_entity.pdbx_description
1 polymer ?
#
loop_
_entity_poly.entity_id
_entity_poly.type
_entity_poly.pdbx_seq_one_letter_code
_entity_poly.pdbx_strand_id
1 'polypeptide(L)'
;MTHGLSPWCEAYSQTVLNVYEVIKLSICICTNPLCQNNFCQYCSGPYHPSSPCKTTIGPIKSPWRKRASISPIFSNKTRNNLRRLLLHKSRLLQYIDSNIIGKNIRINTPWGSRKMIYADYAASGRGLTFIEHYMLNNVLPYYANTHSDNNACGRQTTKLREDARTMIKRYVNGTNDDVVIFTGSGSTAAINKLVHVLQLNDEEVRSKTVVFISAFEHHSNILPWIESGVKVIRIPNDKQGLIDEDFLENRLKYYHNNIKKQIICTFNAASNVTGIQTDVDRISRLVHLYNGWIFWDYAAAAPYVKIDMNPSKLTYKDAIFISPHKFVGGPSTPGILIAKKIFFTNRVPSDVGGGTVNFVTRTRIEYVTDIERREEGGTPNILGAIRAGLVFHLKESVGYHVIEAREHVLVKKVFARFRNHRTLIILGSTTIPRLAIFSFRIYVPSLDKYIHHNFICVLLNDLFGIQVRSGCSCAGPYVLDLLGIDDKTIDIYTNFITQEDNDRLHGIPKIELMKPGFARFNLSYFANDEEVDYILNAIEFIANDGWKFLSLYTYDVKTAVWRLRTMPSENNFSHFHSLQMVTYQNDTMEENILQQQMEFHNSNSSHLIIDSSSSDDPIEQAKSMANNISKYVYENVDPRMEPPINIPDEYKDLIWFVTSRDIIQKIIIDYEQNLKTYSKPVPFRSKMYH
;
A
#
# COMPACT_ATOMS: atom_id res chain seq x y z
N MET A 1 31.80 -18.49 19.90
CA MET A 1 31.39 -19.07 18.61
C MET A 1 30.56 -18.01 17.90
N THR A 2 31.27 -17.19 17.12
CA THR A 2 30.77 -15.98 16.45
C THR A 2 30.54 -16.27 14.97
N HIS A 3 29.49 -15.66 14.44
CA HIS A 3 29.20 -15.42 13.02
C HIS A 3 28.90 -16.62 12.13
N GLY A 4 27.60 -16.89 11.95
CA GLY A 4 27.05 -17.47 10.74
C GLY A 4 25.90 -16.59 10.26
N LEU A 5 26.17 -15.70 9.30
CA LEU A 5 25.11 -15.18 8.45
C LEU A 5 24.49 -16.38 7.72
N SER A 6 23.17 -16.45 7.72
CA SER A 6 22.42 -17.57 7.14
C SER A 6 22.80 -17.80 5.67
N PRO A 7 23.09 -19.05 5.24
CA PRO A 7 23.32 -19.42 3.82
C PRO A 7 22.19 -18.98 2.88
N TRP A 8 21.01 -18.71 3.44
CA TRP A 8 19.85 -18.16 2.75
C TRP A 8 20.07 -16.72 2.26
N CYS A 9 20.72 -15.86 3.06
CA CYS A 9 21.01 -14.48 2.66
C CYS A 9 22.00 -14.42 1.48
N GLU A 10 23.00 -15.30 1.47
CA GLU A 10 24.00 -15.35 0.38
C GLU A 10 23.42 -15.97 -0.90
N ALA A 11 22.66 -17.07 -0.81
CA ALA A 11 22.05 -17.71 -1.99
C ALA A 11 20.91 -16.88 -2.61
N TYR A 12 20.09 -16.22 -1.78
CA TYR A 12 19.05 -15.29 -2.21
C TYR A 12 19.66 -14.04 -2.85
N SER A 13 20.68 -13.46 -2.20
CA SER A 13 21.44 -12.32 -2.74
C SER A 13 22.07 -12.68 -4.09
N GLN A 14 22.70 -13.84 -4.24
CA GLN A 14 23.40 -14.19 -5.49
C GLN A 14 22.45 -14.42 -6.68
N THR A 15 21.28 -15.03 -6.45
CA THR A 15 20.28 -15.27 -7.51
C THR A 15 19.59 -13.96 -7.92
N VAL A 16 19.22 -13.13 -6.94
CA VAL A 16 18.69 -11.79 -7.17
C VAL A 16 19.74 -10.90 -7.83
N LEU A 17 21.01 -10.97 -7.43
CA LEU A 17 22.14 -10.25 -8.05
C LEU A 17 22.38 -10.68 -9.50
N ASN A 18 22.26 -11.97 -9.82
CA ASN A 18 22.42 -12.47 -11.19
C ASN A 18 21.28 -12.02 -12.10
N VAL A 19 20.04 -12.02 -11.60
CA VAL A 19 18.87 -11.45 -12.30
C VAL A 19 18.99 -9.93 -12.39
N TYR A 20 19.49 -9.29 -11.34
CA TYR A 20 19.72 -7.84 -11.24
C TYR A 20 20.80 -7.34 -12.18
N GLU A 21 21.95 -7.99 -12.29
CA GLU A 21 23.01 -7.64 -13.27
C GLU A 21 22.47 -7.77 -14.71
N VAL A 22 21.62 -8.76 -14.95
CA VAL A 22 20.94 -9.00 -16.22
C VAL A 22 19.85 -7.95 -16.51
N ILE A 23 19.13 -7.47 -15.48
CA ILE A 23 18.14 -6.39 -15.56
C ILE A 23 18.82 -5.01 -15.72
N LYS A 24 19.87 -4.70 -14.95
CA LYS A 24 20.67 -3.47 -15.06
C LYS A 24 21.24 -3.27 -16.46
N LEU A 25 21.78 -4.34 -17.05
CA LEU A 25 22.29 -4.34 -18.42
C LEU A 25 21.20 -4.07 -19.47
N SER A 26 19.93 -4.28 -19.14
CA SER A 26 18.79 -4.08 -20.05
C SER A 26 18.13 -2.70 -19.87
N ILE A 27 18.11 -2.17 -18.64
CA ILE A 27 17.57 -0.83 -18.33
C ILE A 27 18.51 0.29 -18.81
N CYS A 28 19.82 0.04 -18.88
CA CYS A 28 20.78 0.96 -19.50
C CYS A 28 20.64 1.09 -21.04
N ILE A 29 19.69 0.38 -21.67
CA ILE A 29 19.47 0.39 -23.13
C ILE A 29 18.18 1.17 -23.49
N CYS A 30 17.72 2.09 -22.63
CA CYS A 30 16.74 3.09 -23.05
C CYS A 30 17.43 4.19 -23.87
N THR A 31 17.12 4.17 -25.16
CA THR A 31 17.40 5.20 -26.15
C THR A 31 16.86 6.56 -25.70
N ASN A 32 17.73 7.53 -25.53
CA ASN A 32 17.37 8.94 -25.38
C ASN A 32 17.47 9.60 -26.78
N PRO A 33 16.36 10.00 -27.44
CA PRO A 33 16.41 10.80 -28.65
C PRO A 33 16.26 12.29 -28.31
N LEU A 34 17.13 12.84 -27.45
CA LEU A 34 17.22 14.29 -27.22
C LEU A 34 18.68 14.71 -27.17
N CYS A 35 19.31 14.74 -28.34
CA CYS A 35 20.46 15.59 -28.60
C CYS A 35 19.97 16.83 -29.35
N GLN A 36 19.50 17.83 -28.60
CA GLN A 36 19.48 19.21 -29.06
C GLN A 36 20.33 20.03 -28.08
N ASN A 37 21.21 20.87 -28.61
CA ASN A 37 22.15 21.77 -27.91
C ASN A 37 23.49 21.18 -27.43
N ASN A 38 24.23 20.50 -28.31
CA ASN A 38 25.70 20.48 -28.42
C ASN A 38 26.55 20.63 -27.12
N PHE A 39 26.23 19.91 -26.03
CA PHE A 39 27.11 19.76 -24.87
C PHE A 39 27.01 18.35 -24.29
N CYS A 40 28.12 17.61 -24.30
CA CYS A 40 28.25 16.32 -23.63
C CYS A 40 28.99 16.53 -22.30
N GLN A 41 28.34 16.23 -21.18
CA GLN A 41 28.87 16.48 -19.83
C GLN A 41 29.99 15.53 -19.38
N TYR A 42 30.56 14.72 -20.28
CA TYR A 42 31.62 13.74 -19.97
C TYR A 42 32.87 13.83 -20.87
N CYS A 43 32.94 14.81 -21.78
CA CYS A 43 34.10 15.00 -22.66
C CYS A 43 34.54 16.46 -22.65
N SER A 44 35.69 16.76 -22.04
CA SER A 44 36.37 18.04 -22.17
C SER A 44 37.08 18.12 -23.54
N GLY A 45 36.44 18.72 -24.54
CA GLY A 45 37.08 19.14 -25.79
C GLY A 45 36.13 19.37 -26.98
N PRO A 46 36.37 20.37 -27.86
CA PRO A 46 35.49 20.70 -28.98
C PRO A 46 35.67 19.75 -30.17
N TYR A 47 34.58 19.48 -30.89
CA TYR A 47 34.54 18.58 -32.05
C TYR A 47 34.66 19.37 -33.36
N HIS A 48 35.51 18.93 -34.30
CA HIS A 48 35.59 19.46 -35.67
C HIS A 48 35.09 18.42 -36.70
N PRO A 49 34.25 18.80 -37.69
CA PRO A 49 33.65 17.83 -38.61
C PRO A 49 34.35 17.85 -39.98
N SER A 50 35.33 16.96 -40.21
CA SER A 50 35.73 16.42 -41.53
C SER A 50 37.12 15.78 -41.49
N SER A 51 37.20 14.44 -41.35
CA SER A 51 38.21 13.55 -41.96
C SER A 51 38.23 12.17 -41.29
N PRO A 52 38.41 11.07 -42.05
CA PRO A 52 38.49 9.72 -41.49
C PRO A 52 39.93 9.42 -41.07
N CYS A 53 40.23 9.49 -39.77
CA CYS A 53 41.58 9.14 -39.30
C CYS A 53 41.70 7.63 -39.07
N LYS A 54 42.15 6.91 -40.11
CA LYS A 54 42.90 5.67 -39.96
C LYS A 54 44.29 6.05 -39.45
N THR A 55 44.67 5.65 -38.24
CA THR A 55 46.04 5.23 -37.90
C THR A 55 46.08 4.64 -36.49
N THR A 56 46.69 3.46 -36.44
CA THR A 56 47.12 2.69 -35.27
C THR A 56 48.02 3.52 -34.35
N ILE A 57 47.59 3.73 -33.11
CA ILE A 57 48.46 4.07 -31.98
C ILE A 57 48.25 2.98 -30.91
N GLY A 58 49.35 2.43 -30.41
CA GLY A 58 49.44 1.27 -29.53
C GLY A 58 48.71 1.41 -28.18
N PRO A 59 48.63 0.32 -27.39
CA PRO A 59 47.71 0.23 -26.27
C PRO A 59 48.17 1.12 -25.10
N ILE A 60 47.45 2.22 -24.87
CA ILE A 60 47.51 2.92 -23.59
C ILE A 60 46.73 2.07 -22.57
N LYS A 61 47.47 1.49 -21.62
CA LYS A 61 46.94 0.72 -20.49
C LYS A 61 46.13 1.63 -19.57
N SER A 62 44.80 1.57 -19.69
CA SER A 62 43.86 2.08 -18.68
C SER A 62 43.41 0.93 -17.77
N PRO A 63 43.49 1.03 -16.43
CA PRO A 63 43.05 -0.03 -15.50
C PRO A 63 41.54 -0.26 -15.47
N TRP A 64 40.74 0.55 -16.17
CA TRP A 64 39.28 0.59 -16.01
C TRP A 64 38.48 0.04 -17.21
N ARG A 65 39.13 -0.63 -18.16
CA ARG A 65 38.44 -1.48 -19.15
C ARG A 65 38.39 -2.95 -18.71
N LYS A 66 37.74 -3.23 -17.57
CA LYS A 66 37.01 -4.50 -17.47
C LYS A 66 35.72 -4.31 -18.24
N ARG A 67 35.69 -4.80 -19.49
CA ARG A 67 34.44 -5.31 -20.07
C ARG A 67 33.79 -6.11 -18.95
N ALA A 68 32.56 -5.81 -18.58
CA ALA A 68 31.72 -6.75 -17.85
C ALA A 68 31.51 -7.95 -18.77
N SER A 69 32.53 -8.81 -18.87
CA SER A 69 32.42 -10.11 -19.48
C SER A 69 31.56 -10.90 -18.53
N ILE A 70 30.29 -11.05 -18.89
CA ILE A 70 29.47 -12.16 -18.44
C ILE A 70 30.39 -13.38 -18.51
N SER A 71 30.67 -13.99 -17.36
CA SER A 71 31.39 -15.26 -17.25
C SER A 71 30.92 -16.23 -18.36
N PRO A 72 31.79 -17.06 -18.98
CA PRO A 72 31.48 -17.83 -20.18
C PRO A 72 30.56 -19.04 -19.93
N ILE A 73 29.54 -18.88 -19.09
CA ILE A 73 28.60 -19.92 -18.67
C ILE A 73 27.47 -20.08 -19.71
N PHE A 74 27.17 -19.05 -20.51
CA PHE A 74 26.04 -19.07 -21.43
C PHE A 74 26.42 -18.81 -22.89
N SER A 75 25.90 -19.66 -23.77
CA SER A 75 26.01 -19.49 -25.22
C SER A 75 25.48 -18.12 -25.68
N ASN A 76 25.98 -17.60 -26.81
CA ASN A 76 25.47 -16.35 -27.40
C ASN A 76 23.96 -16.42 -27.69
N LYS A 77 23.45 -17.60 -28.05
CA LYS A 77 22.01 -17.86 -28.26
C LYS A 77 21.22 -17.68 -26.96
N THR A 78 21.71 -18.23 -25.85
CA THR A 78 21.09 -18.09 -24.52
C THR A 78 21.07 -16.63 -24.08
N ARG A 79 22.16 -15.88 -24.29
CA ARG A 79 22.24 -14.45 -23.98
C ARG A 79 21.24 -13.61 -24.79
N ASN A 80 21.10 -13.88 -26.09
CA ASN A 80 20.16 -13.17 -26.94
C ASN A 80 18.69 -13.47 -26.57
N ASN A 81 18.38 -14.72 -26.21
CA ASN A 81 17.06 -15.11 -25.74
C ASN A 81 16.69 -14.42 -24.41
N LEU A 82 17.63 -14.39 -23.45
CA LEU A 82 17.46 -13.66 -22.18
C LEU A 82 17.20 -12.17 -22.41
N ARG A 83 17.97 -11.53 -23.29
CA ARG A 83 17.75 -10.12 -23.65
C ARG A 83 16.37 -9.85 -24.23
N ARG A 84 15.92 -10.69 -25.17
CA ARG A 84 14.57 -10.56 -25.77
C ARG A 84 13.47 -10.73 -24.72
N LEU A 85 13.62 -11.70 -23.82
CA LEU A 85 12.68 -11.92 -22.72
C LEU A 85 12.59 -10.68 -21.82
N LEU A 86 13.71 -10.12 -21.38
CA LEU A 86 13.74 -8.95 -20.50
C LEU A 86 13.14 -7.70 -21.16
N LEU A 87 13.46 -7.47 -22.45
CA LEU A 87 12.85 -6.39 -23.23
C LEU A 87 11.33 -6.56 -23.30
N HIS A 88 10.85 -7.78 -23.51
CA HIS A 88 9.41 -8.05 -23.49
C HIS A 88 8.79 -7.76 -22.12
N LYS A 89 9.40 -8.22 -21.02
CA LYS A 89 8.90 -7.97 -19.66
C LYS A 89 8.87 -6.47 -19.34
N SER A 90 9.92 -5.74 -19.71
CA SER A 90 9.99 -4.28 -19.54
C SER A 90 8.88 -3.57 -20.33
N ARG A 91 8.62 -3.97 -21.59
CA ARG A 91 7.49 -3.45 -22.38
C ARG A 91 6.15 -3.77 -21.74
N LEU A 92 5.99 -4.95 -21.14
CA LEU A 92 4.76 -5.31 -20.43
C LEU A 92 4.53 -4.43 -19.20
N LEU A 93 5.57 -4.11 -18.43
CA LEU A 93 5.46 -3.16 -17.31
C LEU A 93 5.05 -1.76 -17.79
N GLN A 94 5.65 -1.27 -18.86
CA GLN A 94 5.26 0.01 -19.49
C GLN A 94 3.82 -0.03 -20.01
N TYR A 95 3.40 -1.14 -20.60
CA TYR A 95 2.04 -1.35 -21.08
C TYR A 95 1.03 -1.35 -19.91
N ILE A 96 1.37 -1.94 -18.77
CA ILE A 96 0.55 -1.85 -17.55
C ILE A 96 0.46 -0.39 -17.11
N ASP A 97 1.58 0.30 -16.95
CA ASP A 97 1.64 1.69 -16.47
C ASP A 97 0.83 2.66 -17.35
N SER A 98 0.92 2.51 -18.67
CA SER A 98 0.21 3.36 -19.63
C SER A 98 -1.29 3.10 -19.72
N ASN A 99 -1.74 1.92 -19.28
CA ASN A 99 -3.15 1.49 -19.37
C ASN A 99 -3.89 1.54 -18.02
N ILE A 100 -3.30 2.14 -16.99
CA ILE A 100 -4.01 2.44 -15.75
C ILE A 100 -5.12 3.44 -16.05
N ILE A 101 -6.36 3.04 -15.76
CA ILE A 101 -7.51 3.93 -15.90
C ILE A 101 -7.33 5.09 -14.92
N GLY A 102 -7.30 6.32 -15.47
CA GLY A 102 -7.06 7.55 -14.72
C GLY A 102 -5.60 7.99 -14.59
N LYS A 103 -4.63 7.34 -15.24
CA LYS A 103 -3.18 7.69 -15.19
C LYS A 103 -2.85 9.16 -15.50
N ASN A 104 -3.64 9.78 -16.37
CA ASN A 104 -3.43 11.16 -16.84
C ASN A 104 -4.52 12.13 -16.39
N ILE A 105 -5.39 11.72 -15.47
CA ILE A 105 -6.41 12.62 -14.91
C ILE A 105 -5.72 13.67 -14.04
N ARG A 106 -6.23 14.90 -14.11
CA ARG A 106 -5.87 15.99 -13.23
C ARG A 106 -6.96 16.19 -12.20
N ILE A 107 -6.58 16.52 -10.98
CA ILE A 107 -7.48 16.93 -9.90
C ILE A 107 -7.30 18.41 -9.63
N ASN A 108 -8.39 19.09 -9.30
CA ASN A 108 -8.32 20.46 -8.82
C ASN A 108 -7.99 20.42 -7.33
N THR A 109 -6.99 21.19 -6.95
CA THR A 109 -6.56 21.37 -5.57
C THR A 109 -6.69 22.85 -5.21
N PRO A 110 -6.61 23.21 -3.91
CA PRO A 110 -6.57 24.62 -3.51
C PRO A 110 -5.42 25.41 -4.17
N TRP A 111 -4.35 24.72 -4.58
CA TRP A 111 -3.16 25.30 -5.22
C TRP A 111 -3.17 25.14 -6.76
N GLY A 112 -4.33 24.87 -7.34
CA GLY A 112 -4.55 24.73 -8.77
C GLY A 112 -4.58 23.29 -9.25
N SER A 113 -4.58 23.10 -10.57
CA SER A 113 -4.70 21.77 -11.19
C SER A 113 -3.41 20.96 -11.01
N ARG A 114 -3.53 19.73 -10.49
CA ARG A 114 -2.42 18.79 -10.29
C ARG A 114 -2.67 17.46 -11.01
N LYS A 115 -1.63 16.86 -11.58
CA LYS A 115 -1.73 15.48 -12.09
C LYS A 115 -1.96 14.56 -10.89
N MET A 116 -2.97 13.70 -10.97
CA MET A 116 -3.24 12.75 -9.90
C MET A 116 -2.30 11.55 -10.02
N ILE A 117 -1.50 11.34 -8.97
CA ILE A 117 -0.54 10.24 -8.86
C ILE A 117 -0.98 9.35 -7.71
N TYR A 118 -1.24 8.07 -7.99
CA TYR A 118 -1.78 7.15 -7.01
C TYR A 118 -0.69 6.31 -6.35
N ALA A 119 -0.49 6.47 -5.03
CA ALA A 119 0.53 5.78 -4.24
C ALA A 119 -0.08 5.00 -3.06
N ASP A 120 -1.31 4.48 -3.23
CA ASP A 120 -2.05 3.67 -2.23
C ASP A 120 -2.53 2.30 -2.79
N TYR A 121 -1.77 1.69 -3.71
CA TYR A 121 -2.02 0.34 -4.21
C TYR A 121 -2.00 -0.75 -3.13
N ALA A 122 -1.36 -0.50 -1.98
CA ALA A 122 -1.43 -1.41 -0.82
C ALA A 122 -2.86 -1.55 -0.26
N ALA A 123 -3.73 -0.56 -0.49
CA ALA A 123 -5.15 -0.63 -0.16
C ALA A 123 -5.97 -1.32 -1.25
N SER A 124 -5.84 -0.88 -2.50
CA SER A 124 -6.50 -1.46 -3.66
C SER A 124 -5.76 -1.11 -4.93
N GLY A 125 -5.72 -2.03 -5.89
CA GLY A 125 -5.25 -1.75 -7.23
C GLY A 125 -6.20 -0.82 -8.01
N ARG A 126 -5.74 -0.36 -9.16
CA ARG A 126 -6.50 0.47 -10.11
C ARG A 126 -6.94 -0.37 -11.31
N GLY A 127 -8.04 -0.01 -11.96
CA GLY A 127 -8.51 -0.69 -13.17
C GLY A 127 -7.54 -0.54 -14.35
N LEU A 128 -7.57 -1.50 -15.27
CA LEU A 128 -6.76 -1.49 -16.49
C LEU A 128 -7.66 -1.49 -17.71
N THR A 129 -7.41 -0.55 -18.63
CA THR A 129 -8.24 -0.34 -19.84
C THR A 129 -8.41 -1.62 -20.64
N PHE A 130 -7.35 -2.40 -20.86
CA PHE A 130 -7.41 -3.63 -21.65
C PHE A 130 -8.17 -4.77 -20.95
N ILE A 131 -8.17 -4.83 -19.61
CA ILE A 131 -8.99 -5.79 -18.87
C ILE A 131 -10.46 -5.39 -18.97
N GLU A 132 -10.78 -4.11 -18.75
CA GLU A 132 -12.17 -3.66 -18.82
C GLU A 132 -12.73 -3.76 -20.24
N HIS A 133 -11.94 -3.49 -21.29
CA HIS A 133 -12.34 -3.77 -22.67
C HIS A 133 -12.58 -5.26 -22.93
N TYR A 134 -11.76 -6.15 -22.35
CA TYR A 134 -12.01 -7.59 -22.47
C TYR A 134 -13.33 -7.99 -21.79
N MET A 135 -13.57 -7.49 -20.57
CA MET A 135 -14.82 -7.71 -19.84
C MET A 135 -16.03 -7.19 -20.63
N LEU A 136 -15.95 -5.98 -21.17
CA LEU A 136 -17.01 -5.34 -21.94
C LEU A 136 -17.31 -6.07 -23.26
N ASN A 137 -16.28 -6.45 -24.01
CA ASN A 137 -16.46 -6.92 -25.38
C ASN A 137 -16.53 -8.45 -25.50
N ASN A 138 -16.03 -9.20 -24.52
CA ASN A 138 -15.91 -10.67 -24.63
C ASN A 138 -16.60 -11.44 -23.49
N VAL A 139 -16.87 -10.80 -22.34
CA VAL A 139 -17.50 -11.46 -21.19
C VAL A 139 -18.96 -11.06 -21.07
N LEU A 140 -19.24 -9.76 -20.93
CA LEU A 140 -20.60 -9.24 -20.74
C LEU A 140 -21.60 -9.61 -21.84
N PRO A 141 -21.24 -9.66 -23.14
CA PRO A 141 -22.18 -10.04 -24.20
C PRO A 141 -22.69 -11.48 -24.09
N TYR A 142 -21.92 -12.37 -23.44
CA TYR A 142 -22.29 -13.77 -23.22
C TYR A 142 -22.69 -14.05 -21.76
N TYR A 143 -22.85 -13.01 -20.94
CA TYR A 143 -23.14 -13.17 -19.52
C TYR A 143 -24.49 -13.86 -19.30
N ALA A 144 -24.48 -14.91 -18.49
CA ALA A 144 -25.67 -15.51 -17.91
C ALA A 144 -25.32 -16.08 -16.53
N ASN A 145 -26.35 -16.31 -15.70
CA ASN A 145 -26.13 -16.94 -14.41
C ASN A 145 -25.55 -18.37 -14.59
N THR A 146 -24.67 -18.77 -13.67
CA THR A 146 -24.13 -20.14 -13.63
C THR A 146 -25.25 -21.14 -13.32
N HIS A 147 -25.04 -22.43 -13.61
CA HIS A 147 -26.04 -23.51 -13.51
C HIS A 147 -27.10 -23.59 -14.62
N SER A 148 -26.93 -22.81 -15.69
CA SER A 148 -27.76 -22.88 -16.90
C SER A 148 -27.00 -23.55 -18.06
N ASP A 149 -26.71 -24.84 -17.93
CA ASP A 149 -25.83 -25.55 -18.88
C ASP A 149 -26.48 -25.87 -20.24
N ASN A 150 -27.78 -25.60 -20.38
CA ASN A 150 -28.56 -25.89 -21.59
C ASN A 150 -28.60 -24.74 -22.60
N ASN A 151 -27.87 -23.64 -22.38
CA ASN A 151 -27.77 -22.53 -23.33
C ASN A 151 -26.32 -22.03 -23.49
N ALA A 152 -26.05 -21.35 -24.61
CA ALA A 152 -24.70 -20.90 -24.97
C ALA A 152 -24.11 -19.91 -23.95
N CYS A 153 -24.89 -18.94 -23.49
CA CYS A 153 -24.43 -17.91 -22.55
C CYS A 153 -24.06 -18.51 -21.18
N GLY A 154 -24.91 -19.39 -20.64
CA GLY A 154 -24.66 -20.09 -19.38
C GLY A 154 -23.41 -20.97 -19.46
N ARG A 155 -23.28 -21.76 -20.54
CA ARG A 155 -22.07 -22.58 -20.78
C ARG A 155 -20.80 -21.73 -20.87
N GLN A 156 -20.85 -20.63 -21.62
CA GLN A 156 -19.69 -19.74 -21.81
C GLN A 156 -19.27 -19.09 -20.50
N THR A 157 -20.23 -18.57 -19.74
CA THR A 157 -19.96 -17.89 -18.46
C THR A 157 -19.42 -18.86 -17.41
N THR A 158 -20.02 -20.06 -17.30
CA THR A 158 -19.52 -21.13 -16.43
C THR A 158 -18.08 -21.51 -16.83
N LYS A 159 -17.80 -21.68 -18.13
CA LYS A 159 -16.46 -22.04 -18.61
C LYS A 159 -15.41 -21.01 -18.22
N LEU A 160 -15.66 -19.72 -18.47
CA LEU A 160 -14.71 -18.65 -18.12
C LEU A 160 -14.43 -18.58 -16.61
N ARG A 161 -15.46 -18.82 -15.80
CA ARG A 161 -15.33 -18.83 -14.34
C ARG A 161 -14.49 -20.01 -13.86
N GLU A 162 -14.74 -21.22 -14.35
CA GLU A 162 -13.96 -22.40 -13.96
C GLU A 162 -12.55 -22.39 -14.54
N ASP A 163 -12.34 -21.74 -15.69
CA ASP A 163 -11.00 -21.42 -16.20
C ASP A 163 -10.25 -20.51 -15.25
N ALA A 164 -10.88 -19.45 -14.76
CA ALA A 164 -10.28 -18.56 -13.77
C ALA A 164 -9.89 -19.33 -12.50
N ARG A 165 -10.76 -20.19 -11.98
CA ARG A 165 -10.47 -21.04 -10.82
C ARG A 165 -9.27 -21.95 -11.07
N THR A 166 -9.28 -22.67 -12.20
CA THR A 166 -8.20 -23.59 -12.59
C THR A 166 -6.87 -22.86 -12.76
N MET A 167 -6.90 -21.67 -13.36
CA MET A 167 -5.73 -20.81 -13.52
C MET A 167 -5.16 -20.39 -12.17
N ILE A 168 -6.00 -19.87 -11.27
CA ILE A 168 -5.59 -19.48 -9.91
C ILE A 168 -4.98 -20.67 -9.18
N LYS A 169 -5.66 -21.82 -9.18
CA LYS A 169 -5.18 -23.06 -8.57
C LYS A 169 -3.79 -23.44 -9.07
N ARG A 170 -3.57 -23.38 -10.38
CA ARG A 170 -2.27 -23.68 -10.99
C ARG A 170 -1.20 -22.66 -10.57
N TYR A 171 -1.50 -21.36 -10.62
CA TYR A 171 -0.52 -20.31 -10.33
C TYR A 171 -0.09 -20.25 -8.87
N VAL A 172 -0.91 -20.74 -7.95
CA VAL A 172 -0.54 -20.89 -6.54
C VAL A 172 0.09 -22.25 -6.22
N ASN A 173 0.40 -23.09 -7.22
CA ASN A 173 0.86 -24.46 -7.01
C ASN A 173 -0.12 -25.30 -6.16
N GLY A 174 -1.42 -25.15 -6.42
CA GLY A 174 -2.48 -25.95 -5.82
C GLY A 174 -2.57 -27.35 -6.44
N THR A 175 -2.92 -28.33 -5.61
CA THR A 175 -3.03 -29.75 -5.95
C THR A 175 -4.48 -30.22 -5.91
N ASN A 176 -4.74 -31.50 -6.21
CA ASN A 176 -6.08 -32.07 -6.10
C ASN A 176 -6.60 -32.10 -4.65
N ASP A 177 -5.74 -31.97 -3.65
CA ASP A 177 -6.11 -31.90 -2.23
C ASP A 177 -6.49 -30.48 -1.79
N ASP A 178 -6.35 -29.50 -2.67
CA ASP A 178 -6.71 -28.10 -2.44
C ASP A 178 -8.01 -27.76 -3.15
N VAL A 179 -8.85 -26.97 -2.48
CA VAL A 179 -10.01 -26.31 -3.07
C VAL A 179 -9.74 -24.82 -3.20
N VAL A 180 -10.22 -24.22 -4.28
CA VAL A 180 -10.23 -22.76 -4.48
C VAL A 180 -11.67 -22.33 -4.35
N ILE A 181 -11.98 -21.42 -3.44
CA ILE A 181 -13.33 -20.92 -3.19
C ILE A 181 -13.33 -19.40 -3.37
N PHE A 182 -14.18 -18.92 -4.26
CA PHE A 182 -14.48 -17.50 -4.39
C PHE A 182 -15.45 -17.10 -3.28
N THR A 183 -15.04 -16.12 -2.49
CA THR A 183 -15.81 -15.67 -1.32
C THR A 183 -16.42 -14.29 -1.57
N GLY A 184 -16.94 -13.65 -0.52
CA GLY A 184 -17.35 -12.24 -0.55
C GLY A 184 -16.16 -11.28 -0.64
N SER A 185 -16.21 -10.17 0.07
CA SER A 185 -15.24 -9.08 -0.03
C SER A 185 -13.86 -9.42 0.55
N GLY A 186 -12.88 -9.67 -0.33
CA GLY A 186 -11.46 -9.82 0.00
C GLY A 186 -11.12 -10.98 0.95
N SER A 187 -9.91 -10.94 1.51
CA SER A 187 -9.42 -11.93 2.48
C SER A 187 -10.32 -12.01 3.72
N THR A 188 -10.99 -10.90 4.09
CA THR A 188 -11.95 -10.88 5.21
C THR A 188 -13.03 -11.94 5.05
N ALA A 189 -13.66 -12.03 3.87
CA ALA A 189 -14.69 -13.03 3.63
C ALA A 189 -14.11 -14.45 3.56
N ALA A 190 -12.88 -14.60 3.06
CA ALA A 190 -12.17 -15.89 3.04
C ALA A 190 -11.86 -16.40 4.45
N ILE A 191 -11.42 -15.52 5.36
CA ILE A 191 -11.12 -15.84 6.75
C ILE A 191 -12.40 -16.21 7.50
N ASN A 192 -13.46 -15.38 7.40
CA ASN A 192 -14.74 -15.68 8.04
C ASN A 192 -15.31 -17.02 7.55
N LYS A 193 -15.25 -17.29 6.23
CA LYS A 193 -15.64 -18.59 5.68
C LYS A 193 -14.87 -19.72 6.34
N LEU A 194 -13.54 -19.62 6.43
CA LEU A 194 -12.74 -20.68 7.07
C LEU A 194 -13.10 -20.85 8.55
N VAL A 195 -13.31 -19.78 9.30
CA VAL A 195 -13.76 -19.84 10.70
C VAL A 195 -15.09 -20.61 10.83
N HIS A 196 -16.04 -20.39 9.91
CA HIS A 196 -17.29 -21.16 9.86
C HIS A 196 -17.08 -22.63 9.47
N VAL A 197 -16.22 -22.89 8.49
CA VAL A 197 -15.86 -24.26 8.07
C VAL A 197 -15.27 -25.05 9.25
N LEU A 198 -14.46 -24.40 10.09
CA LEU A 198 -13.86 -25.01 11.28
C LEU A 198 -14.83 -25.21 12.46
N GLN A 199 -16.09 -24.76 12.33
CA GLN A 199 -17.14 -24.93 13.35
C GLN A 199 -16.74 -24.40 14.75
N LEU A 200 -15.99 -23.29 14.82
CA LEU A 200 -15.55 -22.70 16.10
C LEU A 200 -16.69 -22.14 16.96
N ASN A 201 -17.92 -22.09 16.43
CA ASN A 201 -19.12 -21.80 17.20
C ASN A 201 -19.52 -22.95 18.13
N ASP A 202 -19.14 -24.20 17.82
CA ASP A 202 -19.31 -25.36 18.68
C ASP A 202 -18.33 -25.29 19.88
N GLU A 203 -18.88 -25.35 21.10
CA GLU A 203 -18.09 -25.29 22.34
C GLU A 203 -17.10 -26.46 22.47
N GLU A 204 -17.45 -27.65 21.97
CA GLU A 204 -16.55 -28.80 22.03
C GLU A 204 -15.29 -28.56 21.16
N VAL A 205 -15.49 -28.02 19.96
CA VAL A 205 -14.39 -27.68 19.04
C VAL A 205 -13.59 -26.51 19.59
N ARG A 206 -14.27 -25.44 20.03
CA ARG A 206 -13.66 -24.22 20.55
C ARG A 206 -12.79 -24.48 21.79
N SER A 207 -13.32 -25.20 22.78
CA SER A 207 -12.61 -25.49 24.03
C SER A 207 -11.33 -26.31 23.80
N LYS A 208 -11.29 -27.13 22.75
CA LYS A 208 -10.13 -27.94 22.33
C LYS A 208 -9.17 -27.22 21.38
N THR A 209 -9.44 -25.97 20.99
CA THR A 209 -8.64 -25.23 20.01
C THR A 209 -7.90 -24.05 20.64
N VAL A 210 -6.74 -23.71 20.08
CA VAL A 210 -6.00 -22.48 20.37
C VAL A 210 -5.51 -21.87 19.05
N VAL A 211 -5.68 -20.55 18.91
CA VAL A 211 -5.26 -19.79 17.73
C VAL A 211 -4.09 -18.88 18.10
N PHE A 212 -3.06 -18.87 17.26
CA PHE A 212 -1.93 -17.96 17.34
C PHE A 212 -1.99 -16.94 16.19
N ILE A 213 -1.81 -15.66 16.53
CA ILE A 213 -1.70 -14.55 15.58
C ILE A 213 -0.36 -13.84 15.79
N SER A 214 0.21 -13.24 14.73
CA SER A 214 1.42 -12.43 14.86
C SER A 214 1.09 -11.03 15.41
N ALA A 215 2.12 -10.26 15.76
CA ALA A 215 1.93 -8.90 16.24
C ALA A 215 1.41 -7.95 15.13
N PHE A 216 1.72 -8.22 13.86
CA PHE A 216 1.46 -7.31 12.74
C PHE A 216 0.28 -7.69 11.85
N GLU A 217 -0.67 -8.46 12.39
CA GLU A 217 -1.89 -8.86 11.69
C GLU A 217 -2.81 -7.68 11.34
N HIS A 218 -3.46 -7.79 10.18
CA HIS A 218 -4.59 -6.95 9.81
C HIS A 218 -5.83 -7.33 10.62
N HIS A 219 -6.73 -6.39 10.91
CA HIS A 219 -7.97 -6.66 11.68
C HIS A 219 -8.79 -7.82 11.12
N SER A 220 -8.83 -7.98 9.80
CA SER A 220 -9.49 -9.11 9.12
C SER A 220 -8.95 -10.49 9.54
N ASN A 221 -7.70 -10.56 10.00
CA ASN A 221 -7.06 -11.77 10.51
C ASN A 221 -6.86 -11.74 12.04
N ILE A 222 -7.61 -10.89 12.74
CA ILE A 222 -7.66 -10.82 14.20
C ILE A 222 -9.10 -11.05 14.67
N LEU A 223 -10.01 -10.18 14.22
CA LEU A 223 -11.36 -10.09 14.77
C LEU A 223 -12.19 -11.37 14.57
N PRO A 224 -12.21 -12.02 13.38
CA PRO A 224 -12.99 -13.25 13.22
C PRO A 224 -12.59 -14.37 14.18
N TRP A 225 -11.30 -14.44 14.55
CA TRP A 225 -10.81 -15.42 15.51
C TRP A 225 -11.23 -15.05 16.93
N ILE A 226 -11.10 -13.78 17.33
CA ILE A 226 -11.54 -13.32 18.66
C ILE A 226 -13.06 -13.52 18.83
N GLU A 227 -13.86 -13.08 17.86
CA GLU A 227 -15.32 -13.16 17.90
C GLU A 227 -15.85 -14.61 17.83
N SER A 228 -15.04 -15.56 17.35
CA SER A 228 -15.39 -16.99 17.45
C SER A 228 -15.38 -17.51 18.90
N GLY A 229 -14.82 -16.75 19.85
CA GLY A 229 -14.67 -17.12 21.25
C GLY A 229 -13.49 -18.06 21.54
N VAL A 230 -12.76 -18.50 20.51
CA VAL A 230 -11.58 -19.36 20.69
C VAL A 230 -10.47 -18.61 21.44
N LYS A 231 -9.64 -19.33 22.19
CA LYS A 231 -8.48 -18.74 22.83
C LYS A 231 -7.48 -18.26 21.77
N VAL A 232 -7.31 -16.94 21.65
CA VAL A 232 -6.33 -16.30 20.76
C VAL A 232 -5.09 -15.87 21.56
N ILE A 233 -3.91 -16.17 21.02
CA ILE A 233 -2.61 -15.80 21.60
C ILE A 233 -1.84 -14.98 20.57
N ARG A 234 -1.54 -13.74 20.92
CA ARG A 234 -0.70 -12.85 20.13
C ARG A 234 0.77 -13.13 20.40
N ILE A 235 1.54 -13.39 19.34
CA ILE A 235 3.00 -13.58 19.40
C ILE A 235 3.66 -12.20 19.29
N PRO A 236 4.61 -11.86 20.18
CA PRO A 236 5.34 -10.60 20.08
C PRO A 236 6.28 -10.58 18.87
N ASN A 237 6.77 -9.39 18.52
CA ASN A 237 7.86 -9.27 17.57
C ASN A 237 9.22 -9.52 18.22
N ASP A 238 10.15 -10.07 17.46
CA ASP A 238 11.56 -10.11 17.82
C ASP A 238 12.21 -8.72 17.69
N LYS A 239 13.51 -8.63 18.01
CA LYS A 239 14.28 -7.36 17.92
C LYS A 239 14.39 -6.79 16.50
N GLN A 240 14.09 -7.59 15.48
CA GLN A 240 14.13 -7.20 14.07
C GLN A 240 12.74 -6.85 13.53
N GLY A 241 11.69 -6.92 14.35
CA GLY A 241 10.30 -6.66 13.93
C GLY A 241 9.65 -7.83 13.18
N LEU A 242 10.19 -9.04 13.30
CA LEU A 242 9.63 -10.28 12.77
C LEU A 242 8.92 -11.06 13.87
N ILE A 243 8.23 -12.15 13.51
CA ILE A 243 7.62 -13.08 14.49
C ILE A 243 8.71 -13.62 15.43
N ASP A 244 8.52 -13.52 16.74
CA ASP A 244 9.40 -14.18 17.71
C ASP A 244 9.22 -15.70 17.65
N GLU A 245 10.11 -16.35 16.90
CA GLU A 245 10.08 -17.80 16.67
C GLU A 245 10.38 -18.62 17.92
N ASP A 246 11.22 -18.12 18.83
CA ASP A 246 11.53 -18.80 20.09
C ASP A 246 10.29 -18.79 21.00
N PHE A 247 9.59 -17.65 21.09
CA PHE A 247 8.33 -17.56 21.79
C PHE A 247 7.28 -18.49 21.16
N LEU A 248 7.14 -18.46 19.83
CA LEU A 248 6.22 -19.32 19.10
C LEU A 248 6.51 -20.80 19.39
N GLU A 249 7.73 -21.27 19.20
CA GLU A 249 8.09 -22.67 19.41
C GLU A 249 7.81 -23.13 20.85
N ASN A 250 8.15 -22.31 21.85
CA ASN A 250 7.87 -22.62 23.24
C ASN A 250 6.37 -22.77 23.51
N ARG A 251 5.53 -21.92 22.91
CA ARG A 251 4.07 -22.04 23.03
C ARG A 251 3.53 -23.26 22.28
N LEU A 252 4.04 -23.55 21.08
CA LEU A 252 3.67 -24.75 20.33
C LEU A 252 3.97 -26.01 21.15
N LYS A 253 5.18 -26.13 21.71
CA LYS A 253 5.57 -27.23 22.61
C LYS A 253 4.60 -27.39 23.78
N TYR A 254 4.26 -26.28 24.45
CA TYR A 254 3.36 -26.29 25.61
C TYR A 254 1.95 -26.78 25.25
N TYR A 255 1.34 -26.26 24.19
CA TYR A 255 -0.02 -26.67 23.80
C TYR A 255 -0.07 -28.06 23.18
N HIS A 256 0.99 -28.48 22.49
CA HIS A 256 1.09 -29.82 21.90
C HIS A 256 1.29 -30.90 22.98
N ASN A 257 2.27 -30.73 23.87
CA ASN A 257 2.66 -31.76 24.82
C ASN A 257 1.83 -31.75 26.11
N ASN A 258 1.51 -30.57 26.65
CA ASN A 258 0.95 -30.45 28.00
C ASN A 258 -0.58 -30.33 27.98
N ILE A 259 -1.12 -29.45 27.12
CA ILE A 259 -2.58 -29.18 27.08
C ILE A 259 -3.29 -30.05 26.04
N LYS A 260 -2.59 -30.49 24.98
CA LYS A 260 -3.10 -31.30 23.87
C LYS A 260 -4.27 -30.65 23.13
N LYS A 261 -4.18 -29.35 22.84
CA LYS A 261 -5.16 -28.62 22.00
C LYS A 261 -4.82 -28.77 20.52
N GLN A 262 -5.84 -28.66 19.66
CA GLN A 262 -5.62 -28.37 18.25
C GLN A 262 -5.02 -26.97 18.12
N ILE A 263 -3.84 -26.90 17.50
CA ILE A 263 -3.12 -25.65 17.28
C ILE A 263 -3.50 -25.12 15.90
N ILE A 264 -3.82 -23.83 15.85
CA ILE A 264 -3.98 -23.07 14.62
C ILE A 264 -3.05 -21.87 14.70
N CYS A 265 -2.25 -21.65 13.67
CA CYS A 265 -1.47 -20.45 13.47
C CYS A 265 -2.03 -19.72 12.24
N THR A 266 -2.32 -18.43 12.36
CA THR A 266 -2.79 -17.62 11.23
C THR A 266 -2.01 -16.33 11.16
N PHE A 267 -1.21 -16.17 10.10
CA PHE A 267 -0.24 -15.08 9.97
C PHE A 267 -0.33 -14.40 8.61
N ASN A 268 0.09 -13.14 8.51
CA ASN A 268 0.24 -12.47 7.23
C ASN A 268 1.60 -12.78 6.56
N ALA A 269 1.59 -12.91 5.23
CA ALA A 269 2.81 -13.12 4.45
C ALA A 269 3.65 -11.84 4.29
N ALA A 270 2.99 -10.67 4.36
CA ALA A 270 3.66 -9.38 4.46
C ALA A 270 2.75 -8.34 5.15
N SER A 271 3.35 -7.47 5.95
CA SER A 271 2.63 -6.40 6.65
C SER A 271 2.06 -5.37 5.67
N ASN A 272 0.78 -5.02 5.80
CA ASN A 272 0.18 -3.92 5.03
C ASN A 272 0.60 -2.52 5.54
N VAL A 273 1.22 -2.45 6.71
CA VAL A 273 1.74 -1.21 7.32
C VAL A 273 3.19 -1.00 6.90
N THR A 274 4.03 -2.00 7.16
CA THR A 274 5.48 -1.88 7.02
C THR A 274 6.02 -2.59 5.78
N GLY A 275 5.21 -3.34 5.03
CA GLY A 275 5.72 -4.16 3.93
C GLY A 275 6.65 -5.32 4.35
N ILE A 276 7.04 -5.44 5.63
CA ILE A 276 7.94 -6.48 6.14
C ILE A 276 7.37 -7.84 5.75
N GLN A 277 8.22 -8.68 5.16
CA GLN A 277 7.84 -10.01 4.70
C GLN A 277 8.16 -11.07 5.75
N THR A 278 7.27 -12.04 5.86
CA THR A 278 7.46 -13.22 6.72
C THR A 278 8.03 -14.38 5.88
N ASP A 279 8.96 -15.14 6.45
CA ASP A 279 9.39 -16.41 5.85
C ASP A 279 8.31 -17.49 6.05
N VAL A 280 7.37 -17.51 5.10
CA VAL A 280 6.18 -18.36 5.17
C VAL A 280 6.50 -19.85 5.19
N ASP A 281 7.61 -20.27 4.58
CA ASP A 281 7.98 -21.69 4.48
C ASP A 281 8.62 -22.15 5.78
N ARG A 282 9.54 -21.36 6.33
CA ARG A 282 10.18 -21.64 7.62
C ARG A 282 9.16 -21.74 8.75
N ILE A 283 8.24 -20.77 8.85
CA ILE A 283 7.21 -20.77 9.89
C ILE A 283 6.21 -21.91 9.69
N SER A 284 5.77 -22.19 8.45
CA SER A 284 4.93 -23.38 8.15
C SER A 284 5.58 -24.67 8.65
N ARG A 285 6.88 -24.87 8.38
CA ARG A 285 7.62 -26.04 8.87
C ARG A 285 7.62 -26.12 10.39
N LEU A 286 7.87 -25.01 11.08
CA LEU A 286 7.89 -24.97 12.54
C LEU A 286 6.54 -25.40 13.12
N VAL A 287 5.43 -24.89 12.60
CA VAL A 287 4.08 -25.21 13.09
C VAL A 287 3.73 -26.67 12.84
N HIS A 288 4.04 -27.21 11.66
CA HIS A 288 3.78 -28.61 11.32
C HIS A 288 4.55 -29.61 12.18
N LEU A 289 5.75 -29.27 12.68
CA LEU A 289 6.50 -30.14 13.61
C LEU A 289 5.73 -30.42 14.92
N TYR A 290 4.73 -29.60 15.24
CA TYR A 290 3.87 -29.75 16.42
C TYR A 290 2.41 -30.09 16.04
N ASN A 291 2.19 -30.65 14.84
CA ASN A 291 0.88 -31.01 14.30
C ASN A 291 -0.14 -29.85 14.29
N GLY A 292 0.32 -28.61 14.24
CA GLY A 292 -0.55 -27.44 14.09
C GLY A 292 -0.96 -27.21 12.65
N TRP A 293 -2.05 -26.48 12.44
CA TRP A 293 -2.47 -25.98 11.13
C TRP A 293 -1.95 -24.55 10.92
N ILE A 294 -1.51 -24.23 9.71
CA ILE A 294 -0.97 -22.92 9.33
C ILE A 294 -1.76 -22.26 8.20
N PHE A 295 -2.32 -21.09 8.50
CA PHE A 295 -3.09 -20.27 7.56
C PHE A 295 -2.34 -18.97 7.26
N TRP A 296 -2.32 -18.55 6.00
CA TRP A 296 -1.59 -17.35 5.58
C TRP A 296 -2.48 -16.30 4.91
N ASP A 297 -2.51 -15.09 5.45
CA ASP A 297 -3.08 -13.93 4.76
C ASP A 297 -2.08 -13.32 3.77
N TYR A 298 -2.38 -13.47 2.49
CA TYR A 298 -1.63 -12.91 1.39
C TYR A 298 -2.25 -11.60 0.86
N ALA A 299 -3.22 -10.97 1.55
CA ALA A 299 -3.90 -9.77 1.05
C ALA A 299 -2.92 -8.70 0.53
N ALA A 300 -1.93 -8.32 1.34
CA ALA A 300 -0.94 -7.30 0.96
C ALA A 300 0.17 -7.86 0.05
N ALA A 301 0.51 -9.15 0.19
CA ALA A 301 1.67 -9.76 -0.46
C ALA A 301 1.39 -10.30 -1.87
N ALA A 302 0.20 -10.85 -2.10
CA ALA A 302 -0.18 -11.57 -3.31
C ALA A 302 0.11 -10.85 -4.63
N PRO A 303 -0.04 -9.51 -4.76
CA PRO A 303 0.30 -8.81 -6.00
C PRO A 303 1.80 -8.85 -6.34
N TYR A 304 2.66 -9.09 -5.36
CA TYR A 304 4.10 -8.86 -5.46
C TYR A 304 4.93 -10.16 -5.36
N VAL A 305 4.56 -11.07 -4.45
CA VAL A 305 5.39 -12.23 -4.10
C VAL A 305 4.98 -13.51 -4.84
N LYS A 306 5.85 -14.53 -4.85
CA LYS A 306 5.44 -15.89 -5.23
C LYS A 306 4.45 -16.42 -4.21
N ILE A 307 3.32 -16.96 -4.67
CA ILE A 307 2.38 -17.69 -3.82
C ILE A 307 2.58 -19.16 -4.14
N ASP A 308 2.94 -19.95 -3.13
CA ASP A 308 3.19 -21.37 -3.29
C ASP A 308 2.46 -22.13 -2.18
N MET A 309 1.34 -22.76 -2.52
CA MET A 309 0.49 -23.51 -1.58
C MET A 309 1.18 -24.81 -1.12
N ASN A 310 1.98 -25.42 -2.01
CA ASN A 310 2.58 -26.74 -1.80
C ASN A 310 4.08 -26.80 -2.17
N PRO A 311 4.94 -25.97 -1.57
CA PRO A 311 6.37 -25.98 -1.88
C PRO A 311 7.06 -27.29 -1.48
N SER A 312 6.64 -27.91 -0.38
CA SER A 312 7.12 -29.23 0.05
C SER A 312 6.14 -29.91 1.01
N LYS A 313 6.40 -31.17 1.37
CA LYS A 313 5.60 -31.94 2.34
C LYS A 313 5.57 -31.38 3.77
N LEU A 314 6.50 -30.49 4.14
CA LEU A 314 6.56 -29.89 5.47
C LEU A 314 6.36 -28.37 5.46
N THR A 315 6.41 -27.72 4.30
CA THR A 315 6.29 -26.26 4.18
C THR A 315 5.02 -25.84 3.45
N TYR A 316 4.11 -26.79 3.17
CA TYR A 316 2.80 -26.49 2.60
C TYR A 316 2.01 -25.52 3.50
N LYS A 317 0.94 -24.95 2.95
CA LYS A 317 0.01 -24.12 3.69
C LYS A 317 -1.31 -24.88 3.80
N ASP A 318 -1.92 -24.86 4.97
CA ASP A 318 -3.23 -25.50 5.17
C ASP A 318 -4.34 -24.66 4.54
N ALA A 319 -4.22 -23.34 4.64
CA ALA A 319 -5.07 -22.40 3.93
C ALA A 319 -4.30 -21.10 3.59
N ILE A 320 -4.72 -20.43 2.52
CA ILE A 320 -4.28 -19.09 2.18
C ILE A 320 -5.48 -18.21 1.83
N PHE A 321 -5.42 -16.94 2.24
CA PHE A 321 -6.44 -15.92 1.99
C PHE A 321 -5.90 -14.85 1.05
N ILE A 322 -6.64 -14.51 0.00
CA ILE A 322 -6.18 -13.54 -1.00
C ILE A 322 -7.26 -12.49 -1.26
N SER A 323 -6.79 -11.25 -1.46
CA SER A 323 -7.59 -10.09 -1.85
C SER A 323 -7.19 -9.62 -3.26
N PRO A 324 -7.77 -10.18 -4.34
CA PRO A 324 -7.37 -9.85 -5.70
C PRO A 324 -7.63 -8.39 -6.08
N HIS A 325 -8.48 -7.66 -5.35
CA HIS A 325 -8.68 -6.22 -5.58
C HIS A 325 -7.42 -5.39 -5.36
N LYS A 326 -6.41 -5.92 -4.66
CA LYS A 326 -5.10 -5.30 -4.47
C LYS A 326 -4.14 -5.50 -5.66
N PHE A 327 -4.51 -6.34 -6.63
CA PHE A 327 -3.77 -6.47 -7.88
C PHE A 327 -4.11 -5.30 -8.79
N VAL A 328 -3.16 -4.84 -9.59
CA VAL A 328 -3.47 -3.92 -10.69
C VAL A 328 -4.42 -4.61 -11.67
N GLY A 329 -5.51 -3.94 -12.03
CA GLY A 329 -6.65 -4.49 -12.76
C GLY A 329 -7.67 -5.25 -11.90
N GLY A 330 -7.44 -5.37 -10.59
CA GLY A 330 -8.21 -6.19 -9.66
C GLY A 330 -9.50 -5.62 -9.05
N PRO A 331 -9.84 -4.31 -9.11
CA PRO A 331 -11.10 -3.83 -8.52
C PRO A 331 -12.33 -4.68 -8.90
N SER A 332 -13.27 -4.83 -7.97
CA SER A 332 -14.50 -5.64 -8.09
C SER A 332 -14.34 -7.17 -8.09
N THR A 333 -13.14 -7.70 -7.85
CA THR A 333 -12.95 -9.16 -7.67
C THR A 333 -13.43 -9.65 -6.29
N PRO A 334 -13.91 -10.90 -6.17
CA PRO A 334 -14.16 -11.55 -4.89
C PRO A 334 -12.83 -11.83 -4.16
N GLY A 335 -12.93 -12.07 -2.85
CA GLY A 335 -11.88 -12.74 -2.09
C GLY A 335 -11.70 -14.19 -2.55
N ILE A 336 -10.53 -14.76 -2.24
CA ILE A 336 -10.23 -16.14 -2.57
C ILE A 336 -9.73 -16.84 -1.31
N LEU A 337 -10.36 -17.96 -0.98
CA LEU A 337 -9.87 -18.95 -0.02
C LEU A 337 -9.29 -20.13 -0.80
N ILE A 338 -8.03 -20.48 -0.56
CA ILE A 338 -7.47 -21.74 -1.06
C ILE A 338 -7.10 -22.57 0.16
N ALA A 339 -7.68 -23.75 0.31
CA ALA A 339 -7.55 -24.53 1.54
C ALA A 339 -7.54 -26.03 1.25
N LYS A 340 -6.98 -26.81 2.18
CA LYS A 340 -7.01 -28.27 2.13
C LYS A 340 -8.44 -28.79 2.24
N LYS A 341 -8.79 -29.79 1.40
CA LYS A 341 -10.09 -30.46 1.40
C LYS A 341 -10.49 -31.04 2.75
N ILE A 342 -9.50 -31.42 3.57
CA ILE A 342 -9.72 -32.03 4.89
C ILE A 342 -10.55 -31.16 5.85
N PHE A 343 -10.58 -29.84 5.65
CA PHE A 343 -11.40 -28.96 6.50
C PHE A 343 -12.89 -28.99 6.15
N PHE A 344 -13.26 -29.44 4.95
CA PHE A 344 -14.63 -29.33 4.42
C PHE A 344 -15.45 -30.60 4.66
N THR A 345 -15.43 -31.11 5.88
CA THR A 345 -16.15 -32.32 6.29
C THR A 345 -17.61 -32.07 6.67
N ASN A 346 -18.01 -30.81 6.77
CA ASN A 346 -19.34 -30.41 7.23
C ASN A 346 -20.42 -30.89 6.25
N ARG A 347 -21.50 -31.45 6.81
CA ARG A 347 -22.68 -31.84 6.01
C ARG A 347 -23.41 -30.61 5.46
N VAL A 348 -23.51 -29.56 6.25
CA VAL A 348 -24.15 -28.29 5.88
C VAL A 348 -23.03 -27.30 5.53
N PRO A 349 -23.05 -26.69 4.33
CA PRO A 349 -22.04 -25.70 3.96
C PRO A 349 -22.15 -24.43 4.79
N SER A 350 -21.09 -23.63 4.76
CA SER A 350 -21.03 -22.36 5.49
C SER A 350 -22.03 -21.34 4.95
N ASP A 351 -22.18 -21.29 3.62
CA ASP A 351 -23.14 -20.44 2.92
C ASP A 351 -24.25 -21.32 2.34
N VAL A 352 -25.38 -21.42 3.04
CA VAL A 352 -26.56 -22.16 2.56
C VAL A 352 -27.35 -21.33 1.54
N GLY A 353 -27.73 -21.93 0.43
CA GLY A 353 -28.52 -21.24 -0.60
C GLY A 353 -28.68 -22.03 -1.90
N GLY A 354 -29.32 -21.41 -2.89
CA GLY A 354 -29.39 -21.98 -4.25
C GLY A 354 -28.00 -22.30 -4.82
N GLY A 355 -27.90 -23.29 -5.70
CA GLY A 355 -26.62 -23.70 -6.30
C GLY A 355 -25.81 -24.71 -5.47
N THR A 356 -26.02 -24.76 -4.14
CA THR A 356 -25.32 -25.68 -3.20
C THR A 356 -25.97 -27.06 -3.06
N VAL A 357 -27.19 -27.20 -3.56
CA VAL A 357 -28.01 -28.40 -3.40
C VAL A 357 -28.06 -29.23 -4.68
N ASN A 358 -28.05 -30.55 -4.52
CA ASN A 358 -28.37 -31.49 -5.59
C ASN A 358 -29.89 -31.61 -5.73
N PHE A 359 -30.59 -31.79 -4.60
CA PHE A 359 -32.04 -31.92 -4.58
C PHE A 359 -32.64 -31.46 -3.24
N VAL A 360 -33.75 -30.73 -3.30
CA VAL A 360 -34.50 -30.27 -2.13
C VAL A 360 -35.95 -30.70 -2.26
N THR A 361 -36.45 -31.43 -1.26
CA THR A 361 -37.87 -31.78 -1.14
C THR A 361 -38.52 -30.96 -0.03
N ARG A 362 -39.82 -31.17 0.17
CA ARG A 362 -40.56 -30.57 1.28
C ARG A 362 -39.98 -30.94 2.67
N THR A 363 -39.23 -32.04 2.79
CA THR A 363 -38.76 -32.57 4.08
C THR A 363 -37.29 -33.00 4.10
N ARG A 364 -36.59 -32.97 2.96
CA ARG A 364 -35.19 -33.44 2.85
C ARG A 364 -34.35 -32.50 2.01
N ILE A 365 -33.10 -32.36 2.41
CA ILE A 365 -32.10 -31.53 1.72
C ILE A 365 -30.89 -32.41 1.42
N GLU A 366 -30.51 -32.45 0.15
CA GLU A 366 -29.30 -33.10 -0.33
C GLU A 366 -28.38 -32.05 -0.94
N TYR A 367 -27.23 -31.84 -0.30
CA TYR A 367 -26.19 -30.92 -0.78
C TYR A 367 -25.32 -31.57 -1.85
N VAL A 368 -24.76 -30.79 -2.77
CA VAL A 368 -23.80 -31.29 -3.75
C VAL A 368 -22.51 -31.76 -3.05
N THR A 369 -21.85 -32.76 -3.61
CA THR A 369 -20.62 -33.34 -3.04
C THR A 369 -19.36 -32.57 -3.41
N ASP A 370 -19.38 -31.84 -4.52
CA ASP A 370 -18.29 -30.97 -4.94
C ASP A 370 -18.13 -29.80 -3.96
N ILE A 371 -17.00 -29.73 -3.26
CA ILE A 371 -16.77 -28.76 -2.17
C ILE A 371 -16.82 -27.32 -2.68
N GLU A 372 -16.21 -27.05 -3.84
CA GLU A 372 -16.13 -25.69 -4.38
C GLU A 372 -17.53 -25.16 -4.72
N ARG A 373 -18.38 -25.98 -5.34
CA ARG A 373 -19.78 -25.64 -5.59
C ARG A 373 -20.62 -25.61 -4.31
N ARG A 374 -20.37 -26.51 -3.36
CA ARG A 374 -21.13 -26.62 -2.11
C ARG A 374 -20.95 -25.39 -1.23
N GLU A 375 -19.75 -24.83 -1.19
CA GLU A 375 -19.40 -23.69 -0.31
C GLU A 375 -19.60 -22.31 -0.97
N GLU A 376 -20.10 -22.24 -2.21
CA GLU A 376 -20.34 -21.00 -2.95
C GLU A 376 -21.85 -20.79 -3.20
N GLY A 377 -22.61 -20.66 -2.11
CA GLY A 377 -24.07 -20.54 -2.18
C GLY A 377 -24.58 -19.23 -2.78
N GLY A 378 -25.68 -19.33 -3.53
CA GLY A 378 -26.31 -18.23 -4.24
C GLY A 378 -25.72 -17.97 -5.62
N THR A 379 -26.06 -16.83 -6.22
CA THR A 379 -25.41 -16.38 -7.46
C THR A 379 -24.02 -15.84 -7.11
N PRO A 380 -22.92 -16.47 -7.58
CA PRO A 380 -21.59 -16.01 -7.24
C PRO A 380 -21.24 -14.68 -7.95
N ASN A 381 -20.19 -14.00 -7.49
CA ASN A 381 -19.60 -12.87 -8.23
C ASN A 381 -18.85 -13.38 -9.48
N ILE A 382 -19.60 -13.76 -10.52
CA ILE A 382 -19.05 -14.42 -11.72
C ILE A 382 -18.07 -13.50 -12.45
N LEU A 383 -18.47 -12.25 -12.72
CA LEU A 383 -17.62 -11.28 -13.42
C LEU A 383 -16.34 -10.98 -12.63
N GLY A 384 -16.46 -10.88 -11.31
CA GLY A 384 -15.31 -10.71 -10.42
C GLY A 384 -14.38 -11.93 -10.42
N ALA A 385 -14.91 -13.15 -10.43
CA ALA A 385 -14.12 -14.38 -10.51
C ALA A 385 -13.34 -14.48 -11.82
N ILE A 386 -13.98 -14.16 -12.95
CA ILE A 386 -13.31 -14.07 -14.27
C ILE A 386 -12.18 -13.03 -14.23
N ARG A 387 -12.46 -11.83 -13.70
CA ARG A 387 -11.46 -10.78 -13.53
C ARG A 387 -10.30 -11.23 -12.62
N ALA A 388 -10.58 -12.00 -11.56
CA ALA A 388 -9.55 -12.56 -10.69
C ALA A 388 -8.59 -13.49 -11.47
N GLY A 389 -9.12 -14.35 -12.33
CA GLY A 389 -8.31 -15.18 -13.23
C GLY A 389 -7.41 -14.36 -14.15
N LEU A 390 -7.94 -13.27 -14.73
CA LEU A 390 -7.19 -12.37 -15.62
C LEU A 390 -6.03 -11.66 -14.90
N VAL A 391 -6.24 -11.14 -13.69
CA VAL A 391 -5.17 -10.42 -12.96
C VAL A 391 -4.09 -11.37 -12.42
N PHE A 392 -4.46 -12.60 -12.03
CA PHE A 392 -3.49 -13.63 -11.73
C PHE A 392 -2.65 -14.00 -12.96
N HIS A 393 -3.31 -14.13 -14.12
CA HIS A 393 -2.61 -14.39 -15.37
C HIS A 393 -1.69 -13.25 -15.79
N LEU A 394 -2.10 -12.00 -15.58
CA LEU A 394 -1.26 -10.83 -15.82
C LEU A 394 -0.01 -10.87 -14.92
N LYS A 395 -0.19 -11.13 -13.62
CA LYS A 395 0.92 -11.27 -12.68
C LYS A 395 1.87 -12.39 -13.10
N GLU A 396 1.36 -13.55 -13.50
CA GLU A 396 2.18 -14.65 -14.00
C GLU A 396 2.92 -14.27 -15.30
N SER A 397 2.24 -13.55 -16.19
CA SER A 397 2.80 -13.07 -17.46
C SER A 397 3.90 -12.03 -17.25
N VAL A 398 3.88 -11.26 -16.17
CA VAL A 398 5.02 -10.45 -15.72
C VAL A 398 6.09 -11.35 -15.09
N GLY A 399 5.69 -12.21 -14.16
CA GLY A 399 6.54 -13.14 -13.43
C GLY A 399 7.02 -12.54 -12.10
N TYR A 400 6.85 -13.29 -11.00
CA TYR A 400 7.13 -12.79 -9.65
C TYR A 400 8.60 -12.35 -9.46
N HIS A 401 9.57 -13.00 -10.11
CA HIS A 401 10.98 -12.65 -10.02
C HIS A 401 11.29 -11.26 -10.62
N VAL A 402 10.56 -10.86 -11.66
CA VAL A 402 10.67 -9.51 -12.23
C VAL A 402 10.13 -8.48 -11.25
N ILE A 403 8.98 -8.79 -10.64
CA ILE A 403 8.34 -7.93 -9.64
C ILE A 403 9.26 -7.78 -8.42
N GLU A 404 9.71 -8.89 -7.84
CA GLU A 404 10.62 -8.93 -6.68
C GLU A 404 11.91 -8.14 -6.92
N ALA A 405 12.56 -8.32 -8.08
CA ALA A 405 13.77 -7.57 -8.41
C ALA A 405 13.51 -6.06 -8.50
N ARG A 406 12.35 -5.65 -9.03
CA ARG A 406 11.97 -4.24 -9.13
C ARG A 406 11.59 -3.65 -7.77
N GLU A 407 10.83 -4.38 -6.96
CA GLU A 407 10.52 -4.01 -5.57
C GLU A 407 11.81 -3.78 -4.77
N HIS A 408 12.79 -4.68 -4.89
CA HIS A 408 14.09 -4.53 -4.22
C HIS A 408 14.81 -3.23 -4.61
N VAL A 409 14.77 -2.85 -5.89
CA VAL A 409 15.35 -1.58 -6.37
C VAL A 409 14.62 -0.39 -5.77
N LEU A 410 13.29 -0.40 -5.74
CA LEU A 410 12.48 0.68 -5.17
C LEU A 410 12.74 0.83 -3.68
N VAL A 411 12.77 -0.27 -2.93
CA VAL A 411 13.06 -0.27 -1.49
C VAL A 411 14.44 0.29 -1.19
N LYS A 412 15.46 -0.15 -1.94
CA LYS A 412 16.82 0.37 -1.80
C LYS A 412 16.90 1.87 -2.10
N LYS A 413 16.17 2.35 -3.12
CA LYS A 413 16.11 3.77 -3.49
C LYS A 413 15.50 4.60 -2.36
N VAL A 414 14.38 4.16 -1.78
CA VAL A 414 13.72 4.83 -0.65
C VAL A 414 14.67 4.96 0.54
N PHE A 415 15.27 3.87 1.00
CA PHE A 415 16.18 3.93 2.14
C PHE A 415 17.45 4.73 1.85
N ALA A 416 18.00 4.66 0.63
CA ALA A 416 19.16 5.46 0.26
C ALA A 416 18.89 6.97 0.32
N ARG A 417 17.68 7.40 -0.07
CA ARG A 417 17.25 8.79 -0.02
C ARG A 417 16.92 9.23 1.41
N PHE A 418 16.13 8.45 2.13
CA PHE A 418 15.55 8.86 3.40
C PHE A 418 16.47 8.68 4.61
N ARG A 419 17.51 7.83 4.55
CA ARG A 419 18.38 7.51 5.71
C ARG A 419 19.01 8.71 6.42
N ASN A 420 19.22 9.83 5.72
CA ASN A 420 19.89 11.00 6.25
C ASN A 420 18.90 12.08 6.75
N HIS A 421 17.60 11.89 6.56
CA HIS A 421 16.59 12.82 7.06
C HIS A 421 16.36 12.60 8.55
N ARG A 422 16.73 13.59 9.37
CA ARG A 422 16.50 13.55 10.82
C ARG A 422 15.03 13.73 11.21
N THR A 423 14.22 14.28 10.32
CA THR A 423 12.80 14.54 10.53
C THR A 423 11.91 13.41 10.02
N LEU A 424 12.35 12.64 9.03
CA LEU A 424 11.55 11.59 8.41
C LEU A 424 11.81 10.24 9.07
N ILE A 425 10.81 9.70 9.76
CA ILE A 425 10.91 8.43 10.49
C ILE A 425 10.10 7.38 9.75
N ILE A 426 10.79 6.40 9.15
CA ILE A 426 10.17 5.22 8.56
C ILE A 426 9.87 4.20 9.67
N LEU A 427 8.65 3.71 9.73
CA LEU A 427 8.22 2.73 10.74
C LEU A 427 8.61 1.29 10.35
N GLY A 428 8.88 0.50 11.39
CA GLY A 428 9.33 -0.89 11.27
C GLY A 428 10.80 -1.02 10.93
N SER A 429 11.24 -2.26 10.71
CA SER A 429 12.62 -2.56 10.37
C SER A 429 13.05 -1.98 9.03
N THR A 430 14.29 -1.50 8.99
CA THR A 430 14.95 -0.94 7.81
C THR A 430 15.96 -1.91 7.16
N THR A 431 16.18 -3.08 7.78
CA THR A 431 17.18 -4.06 7.37
C THR A 431 16.58 -5.38 6.90
N ILE A 432 15.34 -5.67 7.28
CA ILE A 432 14.61 -6.89 6.90
C ILE A 432 13.97 -6.73 5.51
N PRO A 433 13.91 -7.80 4.69
CA PRO A 433 13.19 -7.79 3.42
C PRO A 433 11.76 -7.29 3.56
N ARG A 434 11.37 -6.36 2.68
CA ARG A 434 10.05 -5.75 2.66
C ARG A 434 9.59 -5.47 1.23
N LEU A 435 8.28 -5.44 1.04
CA LEU A 435 7.63 -4.83 -0.12
C LEU A 435 7.85 -3.32 -0.09
N ALA A 436 7.69 -2.65 -1.24
CA ALA A 436 7.82 -1.20 -1.35
C ALA A 436 6.61 -0.43 -0.75
N ILE A 437 6.24 -0.79 0.48
CA ILE A 437 5.17 -0.22 1.30
C ILE A 437 5.83 0.42 2.54
N PHE A 438 5.60 1.71 2.73
CA PHE A 438 6.28 2.49 3.76
C PHE A 438 5.28 3.32 4.55
N SER A 439 5.19 3.03 5.85
CA SER A 439 4.57 3.93 6.83
C SER A 439 5.63 4.85 7.42
N PHE A 440 5.30 6.12 7.58
CA PHE A 440 6.23 7.13 8.06
C PHE A 440 5.56 8.23 8.89
N ARG A 441 6.39 8.90 9.70
CA ARG A 441 6.05 10.09 10.47
C ARG A 441 7.05 11.19 10.15
N ILE A 442 6.63 12.44 10.32
CA ILE A 442 7.51 13.61 10.18
C ILE A 442 7.61 14.28 11.54
N TYR A 443 8.80 14.28 12.11
CA TYR A 443 9.14 14.91 13.37
C TYR A 443 9.60 16.35 13.13
N VAL A 444 9.21 17.26 14.02
CA VAL A 444 9.55 18.69 14.00
C VAL A 444 10.43 18.97 15.22
N PRO A 445 11.77 18.90 15.09
CA PRO A 445 12.69 18.96 16.23
C PRO A 445 12.55 20.23 17.07
N SER A 446 12.18 21.36 16.46
CA SER A 446 12.04 22.63 17.18
C SER A 446 10.87 22.66 18.16
N LEU A 447 9.94 21.71 18.07
CA LEU A 447 8.73 21.64 18.91
C LEU A 447 8.58 20.31 19.63
N ASP A 448 9.53 19.39 19.45
CA ASP A 448 9.48 18.02 19.97
C ASP A 448 8.15 17.28 19.71
N LYS A 449 7.59 17.50 18.52
CA LYS A 449 6.28 16.99 18.10
C LYS A 449 6.31 16.50 16.66
N TYR A 450 5.26 15.83 16.24
CA TYR A 450 5.11 15.31 14.87
C TYR A 450 4.14 16.14 14.04
N ILE A 451 4.27 16.11 12.72
CA ILE A 451 3.19 16.56 11.83
C ILE A 451 2.06 15.51 11.89
N HIS A 452 0.82 15.96 12.08
CA HIS A 452 -0.35 15.07 12.10
C HIS A 452 -0.47 14.29 10.77
N HIS A 453 -0.74 12.99 10.84
CA HIS A 453 -0.69 12.12 9.65
C HIS A 453 -1.71 12.49 8.56
N ASN A 454 -2.91 12.94 8.94
CA ASN A 454 -3.91 13.39 7.96
C ASN A 454 -3.42 14.66 7.24
N PHE A 455 -2.69 15.54 7.93
CA PHE A 455 -2.16 16.74 7.33
C PHE A 455 -1.06 16.44 6.30
N ILE A 456 -0.20 15.44 6.58
CA ILE A 456 0.79 14.95 5.60
C ILE A 456 0.10 14.51 4.31
N CYS A 457 -0.99 13.74 4.41
CA CYS A 457 -1.74 13.30 3.23
C CYS A 457 -2.42 14.45 2.50
N VAL A 458 -2.98 15.42 3.22
CA VAL A 458 -3.57 16.63 2.63
C VAL A 458 -2.51 17.44 1.88
N LEU A 459 -1.31 17.64 2.43
CA LEU A 459 -0.25 18.34 1.71
C LEU A 459 0.24 17.58 0.47
N LEU A 460 0.38 16.26 0.54
CA LEU A 460 0.74 15.43 -0.62
C LEU A 460 -0.31 15.54 -1.75
N ASN A 461 -1.59 15.57 -1.39
CA ASN A 461 -2.68 15.77 -2.32
C ASN A 461 -2.68 17.19 -2.89
N ASP A 462 -2.73 18.19 -2.02
CA ASP A 462 -3.01 19.57 -2.38
C ASP A 462 -1.85 20.22 -3.15
N LEU A 463 -0.61 19.97 -2.73
CA LEU A 463 0.55 20.58 -3.38
C LEU A 463 1.00 19.78 -4.61
N PHE A 464 0.87 18.44 -4.57
CA PHE A 464 1.55 17.57 -5.54
C PHE A 464 0.63 16.63 -6.31
N GLY A 465 -0.65 16.53 -5.96
CA GLY A 465 -1.60 15.58 -6.55
C GLY A 465 -1.39 14.13 -6.15
N ILE A 466 -0.55 13.86 -5.14
CA ILE A 466 -0.16 12.51 -4.74
C ILE A 466 -1.18 11.95 -3.73
N GLN A 467 -1.81 10.84 -4.09
CA GLN A 467 -2.80 10.14 -3.30
C GLN A 467 -2.12 9.09 -2.44
N VAL A 468 -2.10 9.34 -1.12
CA VAL A 468 -1.58 8.45 -0.08
C VAL A 468 -2.65 8.22 0.99
N ARG A 469 -2.38 7.33 1.94
CA ARG A 469 -3.31 7.02 3.04
C ARG A 469 -2.72 7.39 4.40
N SER A 470 -3.57 7.81 5.33
CA SER A 470 -3.22 8.05 6.73
C SER A 470 -4.02 7.18 7.70
N GLY A 471 -3.58 7.13 8.96
CA GLY A 471 -4.26 6.48 10.08
C GLY A 471 -3.64 5.14 10.47
N CYS A 472 -4.41 4.26 11.11
CA CYS A 472 -3.92 2.98 11.63
C CYS A 472 -3.95 1.82 10.62
N SER A 473 -4.38 2.06 9.38
CA SER A 473 -4.42 1.08 8.26
C SER A 473 -5.00 -0.30 8.64
N CYS A 474 -6.02 -0.33 9.51
CA CYS A 474 -6.65 -1.57 9.98
C CYS A 474 -5.68 -2.57 10.62
N ALA A 475 -4.64 -2.08 11.31
CA ALA A 475 -3.67 -2.88 12.05
C ALA A 475 -3.36 -2.20 13.40
N GLY A 476 -4.40 -1.73 14.10
CA GLY A 476 -4.34 -0.92 15.31
C GLY A 476 -3.32 -1.42 16.34
N PRO A 477 -3.38 -2.68 16.81
CA PRO A 477 -2.42 -3.23 17.77
C PRO A 477 -0.96 -3.10 17.32
N TYR A 478 -0.69 -3.35 16.04
CA TYR A 478 0.67 -3.21 15.51
C TYR A 478 1.11 -1.75 15.41
N VAL A 479 0.20 -0.85 15.07
CA VAL A 479 0.50 0.59 15.05
C VAL A 479 0.88 1.06 16.45
N LEU A 480 0.18 0.61 17.49
CA LEU A 480 0.49 0.95 18.87
C LEU A 480 1.89 0.46 19.27
N ASP A 481 2.25 -0.78 18.93
CA ASP A 481 3.62 -1.30 19.11
C ASP A 481 4.66 -0.43 18.40
N LEU A 482 4.43 -0.09 17.13
CA LEU A 482 5.35 0.71 16.31
C LEU A 482 5.52 2.15 16.82
N LEU A 483 4.49 2.68 17.48
CA LEU A 483 4.50 4.01 18.08
C LEU A 483 5.00 4.01 19.53
N GLY A 484 5.20 2.83 20.13
CA GLY A 484 5.65 2.70 21.51
C GLY A 484 4.63 3.20 22.54
N ILE A 485 3.33 3.10 22.22
CA ILE A 485 2.25 3.57 23.10
C ILE A 485 1.87 2.43 24.05
N ASP A 486 1.94 2.68 25.36
CA ASP A 486 1.58 1.69 26.38
C ASP A 486 0.06 1.59 26.62
N ASP A 487 -0.36 0.50 27.27
CA ASP A 487 -1.77 0.19 27.53
C ASP A 487 -2.48 1.30 28.32
N LYS A 488 -1.80 1.93 29.28
CA LYS A 488 -2.38 3.04 30.07
C LYS A 488 -2.70 4.24 29.17
N THR A 489 -1.79 4.57 28.27
CA THR A 489 -1.97 5.66 27.31
C THR A 489 -3.05 5.31 26.29
N ILE A 490 -3.15 4.03 25.88
CA ILE A 490 -4.22 3.53 25.00
C ILE A 490 -5.59 3.70 25.64
N ASP A 491 -5.75 3.36 26.92
CA ASP A 491 -7.03 3.53 27.63
C ASP A 491 -7.46 5.01 27.66
N ILE A 492 -6.49 5.92 27.88
CA ILE A 492 -6.74 7.36 27.83
C ILE A 492 -7.15 7.81 26.42
N TYR A 493 -6.42 7.40 25.38
CA TYR A 493 -6.80 7.72 24.00
C TYR A 493 -8.17 7.16 23.62
N THR A 494 -8.52 5.97 24.11
CA THR A 494 -9.82 5.36 23.87
C THR A 494 -10.94 6.27 24.39
N ASN A 495 -10.79 6.81 25.60
CA ASN A 495 -11.75 7.77 26.16
C ASN A 495 -11.95 9.01 25.27
N PHE A 496 -10.90 9.53 24.64
CA PHE A 496 -11.03 10.66 23.71
C PHE A 496 -11.68 10.30 22.37
N ILE A 497 -11.50 9.07 21.88
CA ILE A 497 -11.83 8.68 20.50
C ILE A 497 -13.19 7.98 20.40
N THR A 498 -13.62 7.24 21.43
CA THR A 498 -14.82 6.39 21.35
C THR A 498 -16.06 6.97 22.00
N GLN A 499 -15.96 8.05 22.77
CA GLN A 499 -17.14 8.60 23.44
C GLN A 499 -18.09 9.28 22.46
N GLU A 500 -19.31 8.76 22.37
CA GLU A 500 -20.40 9.44 21.69
C GLU A 500 -20.89 10.63 22.52
N ASP A 501 -21.54 11.61 21.87
CA ASP A 501 -21.90 12.89 22.49
C ASP A 501 -22.78 12.74 23.77
N ASN A 502 -23.41 11.58 23.99
CA ASN A 502 -24.36 11.29 25.08
C ASN A 502 -23.77 10.54 26.30
N ASP A 503 -22.57 9.96 26.22
CA ASP A 503 -22.01 9.09 27.27
C ASP A 503 -20.61 9.56 27.69
N ARG A 504 -20.58 10.79 28.22
CA ARG A 504 -19.34 11.55 28.45
C ARG A 504 -18.72 11.19 29.81
N LEU A 505 -17.62 10.47 29.81
CA LEU A 505 -16.71 10.48 30.95
C LEU A 505 -16.03 11.86 30.96
N HIS A 506 -16.28 12.68 31.99
CA HIS A 506 -15.73 14.04 32.15
C HIS A 506 -16.26 15.14 31.19
N GLY A 507 -17.33 14.89 30.45
CA GLY A 507 -17.98 15.95 29.63
C GLY A 507 -17.28 16.30 28.31
N ILE A 508 -16.25 15.55 27.91
CA ILE A 508 -15.41 15.81 26.72
C ILE A 508 -16.05 15.16 25.48
N PRO A 509 -16.29 15.91 24.39
CA PRO A 509 -16.80 15.32 23.14
C PRO A 509 -15.71 14.51 22.42
N LYS A 510 -16.10 13.62 21.50
CA LYS A 510 -15.17 12.88 20.65
C LYS A 510 -14.10 13.77 19.99
N ILE A 511 -12.84 13.37 20.10
CA ILE A 511 -11.66 14.05 19.56
C ILE A 511 -10.92 13.07 18.61
N GLU A 512 -11.43 12.86 17.40
CA GLU A 512 -10.78 11.98 16.40
C GLU A 512 -9.36 12.47 16.07
N LEU A 513 -9.10 13.78 16.19
CA LEU A 513 -7.79 14.38 15.96
C LEU A 513 -6.68 13.83 16.88
N MET A 514 -7.02 13.27 18.04
CA MET A 514 -6.02 12.69 18.96
C MET A 514 -5.57 11.29 18.53
N LYS A 515 -6.26 10.68 17.57
CA LYS A 515 -6.01 9.29 17.16
C LYS A 515 -4.59 9.13 16.62
N PRO A 516 -3.76 8.27 17.23
CA PRO A 516 -2.41 8.07 16.76
C PRO A 516 -2.37 7.35 15.40
N GLY A 517 -1.35 7.64 14.60
CA GLY A 517 -1.19 7.03 13.29
C GLY A 517 0.02 7.51 12.51
N PHE A 518 0.04 7.18 11.23
CA PHE A 518 1.12 7.49 10.30
C PHE A 518 0.55 7.85 8.92
N ALA A 519 1.39 8.42 8.06
CA ALA A 519 1.14 8.46 6.62
C ALA A 519 1.78 7.22 5.97
N ARG A 520 1.15 6.68 4.92
CA ARG A 520 1.62 5.50 4.19
C ARG A 520 1.57 5.73 2.70
N PHE A 521 2.66 5.40 2.04
CA PHE A 521 2.74 5.32 0.58
C PHE A 521 3.26 3.94 0.18
N ASN A 522 2.97 3.55 -1.05
CA ASN A 522 3.67 2.44 -1.69
C ASN A 522 4.10 2.81 -3.10
N LEU A 523 5.19 2.20 -3.56
CA LEU A 523 5.69 2.35 -4.92
C LEU A 523 5.33 1.08 -5.70
N SER A 524 4.75 1.24 -6.88
CA SER A 524 4.35 0.10 -7.70
C SER A 524 5.49 -0.37 -8.59
N TYR A 525 5.69 -1.69 -8.72
CA TYR A 525 6.73 -2.26 -9.58
C TYR A 525 6.63 -1.84 -11.07
N PHE A 526 5.44 -1.49 -11.56
CA PHE A 526 5.24 -1.01 -12.93
C PHE A 526 5.42 0.51 -13.08
N ALA A 527 5.52 1.28 -11.98
CA ALA A 527 5.71 2.72 -12.05
C ALA A 527 7.06 3.05 -12.68
N ASN A 528 7.05 4.04 -13.57
CA ASN A 528 8.27 4.59 -14.16
C ASN A 528 9.10 5.35 -13.11
N ASP A 529 10.41 5.50 -13.36
CA ASP A 529 11.32 6.08 -12.38
C ASP A 529 11.08 7.57 -12.11
N GLU A 530 10.54 8.31 -13.09
CA GLU A 530 10.20 9.75 -12.95
C GLU A 530 9.06 9.95 -11.95
N GLU A 531 7.99 9.15 -12.04
CA GLU A 531 6.88 9.16 -11.09
C GLU A 531 7.34 8.75 -9.69
N VAL A 532 8.21 7.74 -9.60
CA VAL A 532 8.85 7.36 -8.33
C VAL A 532 9.65 8.52 -7.75
N ASP A 533 10.50 9.18 -8.53
CA ASP A 533 11.30 10.31 -8.05
C ASP A 533 10.44 11.51 -7.66
N TYR A 534 9.37 11.79 -8.38
CA TYR A 534 8.42 12.85 -8.03
C TYR A 534 7.78 12.58 -6.66
N ILE A 535 7.33 11.34 -6.39
CA ILE A 535 6.78 10.98 -5.08
C ILE A 535 7.81 11.17 -3.97
N LEU A 536 9.05 10.71 -4.18
CA LEU A 536 10.10 10.81 -3.16
C LEU A 536 10.52 12.26 -2.90
N ASN A 537 10.64 13.07 -3.96
CA ASN A 537 10.93 14.51 -3.83
C ASN A 537 9.84 15.24 -3.03
N ALA A 538 8.55 14.92 -3.28
CA ALA A 538 7.44 15.52 -2.57
C ALA A 538 7.44 15.14 -1.07
N ILE A 539 7.74 13.88 -0.74
CA ILE A 539 7.87 13.44 0.66
C ILE A 539 9.04 14.15 1.35
N GLU A 540 10.20 14.25 0.70
CA GLU A 540 11.35 14.99 1.24
C GLU A 540 11.03 16.46 1.46
N PHE A 541 10.31 17.09 0.53
CA PHE A 541 9.84 18.46 0.69
C PHE A 541 8.98 18.61 1.95
N ILE A 542 7.98 17.75 2.15
CA ILE A 542 7.12 17.84 3.33
C ILE A 542 7.91 17.54 4.62
N ALA A 543 8.87 16.61 4.56
CA ALA A 543 9.74 16.30 5.69
C ALA A 543 10.61 17.49 6.12
N ASN A 544 10.97 18.38 5.19
CA ASN A 544 11.80 19.56 5.47
C ASN A 544 10.96 20.80 5.81
N ASP A 545 9.91 21.05 5.02
CA ASP A 545 9.20 22.33 4.97
C ASP A 545 7.69 22.22 5.17
N GLY A 546 7.13 21.00 5.21
CA GLY A 546 5.68 20.79 5.30
C GLY A 546 5.03 21.40 6.53
N TRP A 547 5.75 21.46 7.66
CA TRP A 547 5.27 22.08 8.89
C TRP A 547 4.97 23.59 8.72
N LYS A 548 5.64 24.29 7.80
CA LYS A 548 5.40 25.71 7.54
C LYS A 548 3.98 25.98 7.04
N PHE A 549 3.42 25.03 6.28
CA PHE A 549 2.09 25.14 5.69
C PHE A 549 0.96 24.98 6.71
N LEU A 550 1.22 24.43 7.92
CA LEU A 550 0.19 24.25 8.95
C LEU A 550 -0.57 25.55 9.25
N SER A 551 0.12 26.68 9.25
CA SER A 551 -0.47 28.01 9.48
C SER A 551 -1.55 28.40 8.47
N LEU A 552 -1.50 27.86 7.25
CA LEU A 552 -2.46 28.13 6.17
C LEU A 552 -3.69 27.23 6.23
N TYR A 553 -3.64 26.17 7.04
CA TYR A 553 -4.69 25.17 7.16
C TYR A 553 -5.37 25.25 8.52
N THR A 554 -6.59 24.70 8.58
CA THR A 554 -7.35 24.48 9.80
C THR A 554 -7.86 23.04 9.80
N TYR A 555 -8.34 22.57 10.94
CA TYR A 555 -8.86 21.21 11.11
C TYR A 555 -10.20 21.19 11.81
N ASP A 556 -10.93 20.09 11.65
CA ASP A 556 -12.09 19.74 12.46
C ASP A 556 -11.68 18.69 13.51
N VAL A 557 -11.96 18.99 14.77
CA VAL A 557 -11.52 18.17 15.92
C VAL A 557 -12.26 16.83 15.99
N LYS A 558 -13.52 16.78 15.54
CA LYS A 558 -14.39 15.59 15.60
C LYS A 558 -14.10 14.60 14.47
N THR A 559 -13.65 15.09 13.33
CA THR A 559 -13.45 14.30 12.10
C THR A 559 -11.97 14.15 11.71
N ALA A 560 -11.09 14.97 12.30
CA ALA A 560 -9.67 15.08 11.94
C ALA A 560 -9.43 15.44 10.46
N VAL A 561 -10.39 16.09 9.81
CA VAL A 561 -10.29 16.60 8.44
C VAL A 561 -9.55 17.93 8.45
N TRP A 562 -8.57 18.08 7.56
CA TRP A 562 -7.78 19.31 7.39
C TRP A 562 -8.18 20.01 6.09
N ARG A 563 -8.23 21.34 6.12
CA ARG A 563 -8.59 22.16 4.94
C ARG A 563 -7.87 23.50 4.96
N LEU A 564 -7.71 24.10 3.79
CA LEU A 564 -7.15 25.44 3.66
C LEU A 564 -8.08 26.46 4.34
N ARG A 565 -7.53 27.44 5.07
CA ARG A 565 -8.33 28.42 5.84
C ARG A 565 -9.24 29.30 4.97
N THR A 566 -8.85 29.55 3.72
CA THR A 566 -9.65 30.35 2.78
C THR A 566 -10.79 29.57 2.14
N MET A 567 -10.83 28.25 2.29
CA MET A 567 -11.94 27.45 1.79
C MET A 567 -13.15 27.56 2.72
N PRO A 568 -14.37 27.77 2.18
CA PRO A 568 -15.59 27.86 2.99
C PRO A 568 -15.80 26.61 3.84
N SER A 569 -16.48 26.77 4.98
CA SER A 569 -16.62 25.73 5.98
C SER A 569 -17.58 24.59 5.60
N GLU A 570 -18.38 24.80 4.57
CA GLU A 570 -19.39 23.85 4.10
C GLU A 570 -18.82 22.87 3.09
N ASN A 571 -19.47 21.71 3.01
CA ASN A 571 -19.22 20.57 2.13
C ASN A 571 -19.27 20.92 0.63
N ASN A 572 -18.41 21.83 0.16
CA ASN A 572 -18.18 22.04 -1.26
C ASN A 572 -17.29 20.92 -1.81
N PHE A 573 -17.81 19.71 -1.69
CA PHE A 573 -17.51 18.56 -2.52
C PHE A 573 -18.08 18.78 -3.94
N SER A 574 -17.99 20.00 -4.49
CA SER A 574 -18.54 20.40 -5.80
C SER A 574 -17.88 19.70 -6.99
N HIS A 575 -16.96 18.78 -6.72
CA HIS A 575 -16.23 17.97 -7.69
C HIS A 575 -16.58 16.48 -7.58
N PHE A 576 -17.42 16.10 -6.61
CA PHE A 576 -17.83 14.72 -6.41
C PHE A 576 -19.13 14.46 -7.17
N HIS A 577 -19.02 13.55 -8.12
CA HIS A 577 -20.12 13.02 -8.87
C HIS A 577 -20.95 12.09 -7.99
N SER A 578 -22.26 12.32 -7.90
CA SER A 578 -23.20 11.46 -7.17
C SER A 578 -23.92 10.54 -8.14
N LEU A 579 -24.20 9.29 -7.73
CA LEU A 579 -25.04 8.38 -8.51
C LEU A 579 -26.45 8.95 -8.77
N GLN A 580 -26.91 9.87 -7.93
CA GLN A 580 -28.20 10.57 -8.13
C GLN A 580 -28.17 11.54 -9.33
N MET A 581 -26.99 11.88 -9.86
CA MET A 581 -26.81 12.75 -11.03
C MET A 581 -26.85 11.99 -12.35
N VAL A 582 -26.80 10.66 -12.32
CA VAL A 582 -27.03 9.82 -13.50
C VAL A 582 -28.51 9.90 -13.83
N THR A 583 -28.82 10.45 -15.00
CA THR A 583 -30.19 10.54 -15.51
C THR A 583 -30.31 9.83 -16.85
N TYR A 584 -31.53 9.48 -17.22
CA TYR A 584 -31.84 8.88 -18.52
C TYR A 584 -32.68 9.88 -19.33
N GLN A 585 -32.05 10.99 -19.71
CA GLN A 585 -32.66 12.03 -20.55
C GLN A 585 -32.19 11.87 -22.01
N ASN A 586 -32.99 12.32 -22.97
CA ASN A 586 -32.71 12.22 -24.41
C ASN A 586 -32.39 10.79 -24.90
N ASP A 587 -33.06 9.77 -24.36
CA ASP A 587 -32.83 8.35 -24.69
C ASP A 587 -31.39 7.85 -24.44
N THR A 588 -30.59 8.58 -23.66
CA THR A 588 -29.21 8.21 -23.32
C THR A 588 -28.95 8.29 -21.81
N MET A 589 -27.92 7.58 -21.33
CA MET A 589 -27.43 7.74 -19.97
C MET A 589 -26.56 9.01 -19.95
N GLU A 590 -27.06 10.07 -19.32
CA GLU A 590 -26.38 11.34 -19.17
C GLU A 590 -26.01 11.57 -17.71
N GLU A 591 -24.90 12.26 -17.49
CA GLU A 591 -24.53 12.77 -16.18
C GLU A 591 -24.80 14.27 -16.18
N ASN A 592 -25.64 14.76 -15.26
CA ASN A 592 -25.98 16.17 -15.16
C ASN A 592 -24.82 16.98 -14.56
N ILE A 593 -23.74 17.13 -15.33
CA ILE A 593 -22.50 17.83 -14.95
C ILE A 593 -22.71 19.36 -14.87
N LEU A 594 -23.69 19.89 -15.60
CA LEU A 594 -23.89 21.34 -15.79
C LEU A 594 -24.30 22.09 -14.52
N GLN A 595 -25.00 21.45 -13.57
CA GLN A 595 -25.46 22.12 -12.35
C GLN A 595 -24.31 22.48 -11.40
N GLN A 596 -23.25 21.66 -11.33
CA GLN A 596 -22.08 21.95 -10.48
C GLN A 596 -21.06 22.88 -11.13
N GLN A 597 -20.85 22.80 -12.46
CA GLN A 597 -19.90 23.69 -13.13
C GLN A 597 -20.35 25.17 -13.08
N MET A 598 -21.66 25.43 -13.13
CA MET A 598 -22.22 26.79 -12.98
C MET A 598 -22.11 27.33 -11.54
N GLU A 599 -22.24 26.50 -10.52
CA GLU A 599 -22.04 26.91 -9.11
C GLU A 599 -20.55 27.13 -8.78
N PHE A 600 -19.66 26.30 -9.34
CA PHE A 600 -18.21 26.43 -9.13
C PHE A 600 -17.62 27.67 -9.81
N HIS A 601 -18.03 27.99 -11.04
CA HIS A 601 -17.56 29.19 -11.74
C HIS A 601 -18.05 30.50 -11.10
N ASN A 602 -19.17 30.48 -10.36
CA ASN A 602 -19.66 31.63 -9.60
C ASN A 602 -19.05 31.75 -8.20
N SER A 603 -18.45 30.68 -7.66
CA SER A 603 -17.56 30.80 -6.51
C SER A 603 -16.18 31.26 -6.98
N ASN A 604 -15.91 32.56 -6.87
CA ASN A 604 -14.56 33.09 -6.89
C ASN A 604 -13.73 32.33 -5.85
N SER A 605 -13.06 31.26 -6.27
CA SER A 605 -12.08 30.59 -5.43
C SER A 605 -10.93 31.57 -5.31
N SER A 606 -10.91 32.33 -4.22
CA SER A 606 -9.77 33.17 -3.86
C SER A 606 -8.59 32.24 -3.60
N HIS A 607 -7.87 31.88 -4.68
CA HIS A 607 -6.60 31.20 -4.56
C HIS A 607 -5.72 32.05 -3.66
N LEU A 608 -5.10 31.42 -2.66
CA LEU A 608 -4.10 32.10 -1.85
C LEU A 608 -2.96 32.53 -2.78
N ILE A 609 -2.85 33.84 -3.01
CA ILE A 609 -1.76 34.42 -3.79
C ILE A 609 -0.58 34.55 -2.83
N ILE A 610 0.18 33.47 -2.70
CA ILE A 610 1.53 33.51 -2.16
C ILE A 610 2.45 33.60 -3.37
N ASP A 611 3.35 34.58 -3.39
CA ASP A 611 4.35 34.73 -4.45
C ASP A 611 5.01 33.37 -4.71
N SER A 612 4.69 32.80 -5.86
CA SER A 612 5.17 31.50 -6.30
C SER A 612 5.88 31.68 -7.63
N SER A 613 6.90 30.87 -7.87
CA SER A 613 7.64 30.87 -9.13
C SER A 613 6.70 30.67 -10.31
N SER A 614 6.98 31.28 -11.47
CA SER A 614 6.30 30.99 -12.74
C SER A 614 6.62 29.60 -13.32
N SER A 615 7.30 28.74 -12.56
CA SER A 615 7.61 27.36 -12.95
C SER A 615 6.34 26.52 -13.02
N ASP A 616 6.22 25.67 -14.03
CA ASP A 616 5.15 24.67 -14.13
C ASP A 616 5.37 23.44 -13.23
N ASP A 617 6.55 23.31 -12.59
CA ASP A 617 6.87 22.22 -11.67
C ASP A 617 6.27 22.47 -10.27
N PRO A 618 5.33 21.62 -9.80
CA PRO A 618 4.73 21.75 -8.47
C PRO A 618 5.75 21.74 -7.32
N ILE A 619 6.89 21.06 -7.47
CA ILE A 619 7.93 21.01 -6.44
C ILE A 619 8.61 22.37 -6.28
N GLU A 620 8.96 23.02 -7.39
CA GLU A 620 9.57 24.36 -7.36
C GLU A 620 8.57 25.42 -6.90
N GLN A 621 7.31 25.31 -7.31
CA GLN A 621 6.23 26.16 -6.77
C GLN A 621 6.14 26.04 -5.24
N ALA A 622 6.10 24.81 -4.71
CA ALA A 622 6.00 24.56 -3.28
C ALA A 622 7.22 25.09 -2.50
N LYS A 623 8.43 24.95 -3.03
CA LYS A 623 9.66 25.55 -2.45
C LYS A 623 9.59 27.07 -2.41
N SER A 624 9.15 27.71 -3.51
CA SER A 624 8.96 29.16 -3.55
C SER A 624 7.94 29.61 -2.49
N MET A 625 6.80 28.93 -2.39
CA MET A 625 5.79 29.21 -1.36
C MET A 625 6.37 29.06 0.04
N ALA A 626 7.08 27.97 0.33
CA ALA A 626 7.67 27.71 1.65
C ALA A 626 8.63 28.81 2.12
N ASN A 627 9.31 29.51 1.21
CA ASN A 627 10.18 30.63 1.54
C ASN A 627 9.40 31.92 1.88
N ASN A 628 8.19 32.07 1.31
CA ASN A 628 7.37 33.28 1.46
C ASN A 628 6.27 33.15 2.53
N ILE A 629 5.96 31.93 2.99
CA ILE A 629 4.91 31.66 3.99
C ILE A 629 5.11 32.47 5.28
N SER A 630 6.34 32.58 5.80
CA SER A 630 6.57 33.28 7.07
C SER A 630 6.13 34.74 7.03
N LYS A 631 6.44 35.43 5.91
CA LYS A 631 6.00 36.81 5.69
C LYS A 631 4.47 36.88 5.57
N TYR A 632 3.88 36.01 4.75
CA TYR A 632 2.44 35.97 4.55
C TYR A 632 1.68 35.75 5.87
N VAL A 633 2.12 34.81 6.69
CA VAL A 633 1.50 34.47 7.99
C VAL A 633 1.57 35.66 8.95
N TYR A 634 2.73 36.31 9.06
CA TYR A 634 2.91 37.48 9.90
C TYR A 634 1.96 38.64 9.50
N GLU A 635 1.75 38.83 8.20
CA GLU A 635 0.92 39.92 7.67
C GLU A 635 -0.59 39.61 7.68
N ASN A 636 -1.01 38.34 7.58
CA ASN A 636 -2.38 37.99 7.19
C ASN A 636 -3.10 36.95 8.08
N VAL A 637 -2.43 36.32 9.05
CA VAL A 637 -3.03 35.21 9.82
C VAL A 637 -3.18 35.57 11.30
N ASP A 638 -4.42 35.65 11.80
CA ASP A 638 -4.69 35.83 13.23
C ASP A 638 -4.52 34.50 14.00
N PRO A 639 -3.61 34.43 15.01
CA PRO A 639 -3.38 33.23 15.81
C PRO A 639 -4.61 32.72 16.58
N ARG A 640 -5.63 33.56 16.79
CA ARG A 640 -6.85 33.22 17.58
C ARG A 640 -7.89 32.44 16.77
N MET A 641 -7.66 32.25 15.47
CA MET A 641 -8.60 31.62 14.54
C MET A 641 -8.54 30.08 14.53
N GLU A 642 -7.75 29.43 15.39
CA GLU A 642 -7.66 27.96 15.42
C GLU A 642 -8.70 27.35 16.39
N PRO A 643 -9.41 26.28 15.98
CA PRO A 643 -10.32 25.56 16.88
C PRO A 643 -9.56 25.03 18.10
N PRO A 644 -10.00 25.34 19.33
CA PRO A 644 -9.32 24.87 20.53
C PRO A 644 -9.47 23.35 20.69
N ILE A 645 -8.39 22.69 21.07
CA ILE A 645 -8.43 21.29 21.53
C ILE A 645 -8.75 21.34 23.03
N ASN A 646 -10.03 21.23 23.36
CA ASN A 646 -10.51 21.30 24.74
C ASN A 646 -10.29 19.95 25.43
N ILE A 647 -9.11 19.77 25.99
CA ILE A 647 -8.77 18.64 26.89
C ILE A 647 -8.32 19.16 28.26
N PRO A 648 -8.57 18.41 29.35
CA PRO A 648 -8.05 18.75 30.67
C PRO A 648 -6.54 18.97 30.67
N ASP A 649 -6.07 19.88 31.52
CA ASP A 649 -4.65 20.29 31.56
C ASP A 649 -3.70 19.11 31.79
N GLU A 650 -4.11 18.12 32.59
CA GLU A 650 -3.36 16.89 32.86
C GLU A 650 -3.12 16.01 31.61
N TYR A 651 -3.87 16.22 30.52
CA TYR A 651 -3.74 15.47 29.26
C TYR A 651 -3.14 16.30 28.12
N LYS A 652 -2.75 17.58 28.35
CA LYS A 652 -2.18 18.43 27.29
C LYS A 652 -0.91 17.86 26.67
N ASP A 653 -0.11 17.15 27.45
CA ASP A 653 1.13 16.51 26.98
C ASP A 653 0.87 15.31 26.06
N LEU A 654 -0.37 14.82 25.98
CA LEU A 654 -0.76 13.76 25.03
C LEU A 654 -0.99 14.28 23.60
N ILE A 655 -0.98 15.60 23.38
CA ILE A 655 -1.04 16.17 22.03
C ILE A 655 0.31 15.93 21.34
N TRP A 656 0.42 14.78 20.68
CA TRP A 656 1.64 14.29 20.04
C TRP A 656 1.99 15.02 18.72
N PHE A 657 1.12 15.89 18.23
CA PHE A 657 1.26 16.58 16.95
C PHE A 657 1.34 18.10 17.09
N VAL A 658 1.99 18.72 16.11
CA VAL A 658 2.11 20.17 15.98
C VAL A 658 0.77 20.77 15.54
N THR A 659 0.33 21.81 16.24
CA THR A 659 -0.87 22.60 15.89
C THR A 659 -0.50 23.82 15.03
N SER A 660 -1.47 24.42 14.35
CA SER A 660 -1.23 25.65 13.58
C SER A 660 -0.82 26.79 14.51
N ARG A 661 -1.38 26.86 15.73
CA ARG A 661 -1.01 27.84 16.76
C ARG A 661 0.44 27.71 17.18
N ASP A 662 0.93 26.48 17.41
CA ASP A 662 2.35 26.24 17.72
C ASP A 662 3.25 26.84 16.63
N ILE A 663 2.88 26.66 15.35
CA ILE A 663 3.63 27.19 14.20
C ILE A 663 3.47 28.69 14.04
N ILE A 664 2.27 29.25 14.16
CA ILE A 664 2.05 30.69 13.99
C ILE A 664 2.85 31.46 15.05
N GLN A 665 2.80 31.03 16.31
CA GLN A 665 3.59 31.65 17.38
C GLN A 665 5.08 31.57 17.08
N LYS A 666 5.57 30.40 16.63
CA LYS A 666 6.96 30.22 16.22
C LYS A 666 7.36 31.14 15.07
N ILE A 667 6.55 31.21 14.00
CA ILE A 667 6.81 32.04 12.82
C ILE A 667 6.88 33.52 13.21
N ILE A 668 5.95 34.01 14.03
CA ILE A 668 5.94 35.41 14.47
C ILE A 668 7.21 35.72 15.27
N ILE A 669 7.58 34.87 16.23
CA ILE A 669 8.79 35.04 17.04
C ILE A 669 10.05 35.03 16.16
N ASP A 670 10.19 34.04 15.27
CA ASP A 670 11.35 33.91 14.39
C ASP A 670 11.45 35.10 13.42
N TYR A 671 10.33 35.59 12.89
CA TYR A 671 10.29 36.73 11.97
C TYR A 671 10.64 38.04 12.66
N GLU A 672 10.11 38.31 13.86
CA GLU A 672 10.48 39.47 14.66
C GLU A 672 11.96 39.48 15.06
N GLN A 673 12.53 38.31 15.39
CA GLN A 673 13.97 38.18 15.68
C GLN A 673 14.85 38.43 14.46
N ASN A 674 14.40 37.99 13.28
CA ASN A 674 15.08 38.28 12.01
C ASN A 674 15.01 39.78 11.68
N LEU A 675 13.86 40.44 11.85
CA LEU A 675 13.75 41.90 11.68
C LEU A 675 14.68 42.67 12.62
N LYS A 676 14.87 42.19 13.85
CA LYS A 676 15.80 42.77 14.84
C LYS A 676 17.28 42.57 14.50
N THR A 677 17.64 41.54 13.73
CA THR A 677 19.02 41.31 13.29
C THR A 677 19.39 42.12 12.04
N TYR A 678 18.42 42.40 11.15
CA TYR A 678 18.62 43.33 10.02
C TYR A 678 18.59 44.82 10.42
N SER A 679 18.12 45.16 11.62
CA SER A 679 18.08 46.54 12.15
C SER A 679 19.26 46.90 13.06
N LYS A 680 20.30 46.08 13.14
CA LYS A 680 21.58 46.51 13.74
C LYS A 680 22.32 47.44 12.76
N PRO A 681 22.58 48.71 13.10
CA PRO A 681 23.36 49.59 12.24
C PRO A 681 24.77 49.02 12.08
N VAL A 682 25.22 48.90 10.84
CA VAL A 682 26.64 48.71 10.51
C VAL A 682 27.42 49.84 11.20
N PRO A 683 28.45 49.58 12.01
CA PRO A 683 29.23 50.67 12.60
C PRO A 683 29.92 51.43 11.46
N PHE A 684 29.53 52.68 11.29
CA PHE A 684 30.24 53.64 10.46
C PHE A 684 31.68 53.75 11.01
N ARG A 685 32.65 53.12 10.34
CA ARG A 685 34.07 53.39 10.58
C ARG A 685 34.39 54.75 9.99
N SER A 686 34.31 55.81 10.77
CA SER A 686 35.01 57.05 10.47
C SER A 686 36.50 56.83 10.67
N LYS A 687 37.24 56.73 9.56
CA LYS A 687 38.68 57.03 9.57
C LYS A 687 38.81 58.54 9.75
N MET A 688 39.26 58.98 10.92
CA MET A 688 39.79 60.33 11.10
C MET A 688 41.31 60.22 11.24
N TYR A 689 41.99 60.97 10.38
CA TYR A 689 43.41 61.28 10.45
C TYR A 689 43.70 62.15 11.68
N HIS A 690 44.76 61.75 12.39
CA HIS A 690 45.65 62.46 13.33
C HIS A 690 45.69 61.92 14.75
#